data_AF-A0A9L0SEK9-F1
#
_entry.id   AF-A0A9L0SEK9-F1
#
_cell.length_a   1.000
_cell.length_b   1.000
_cell.length_c   1.000
_cell.angle_alpha   90.00
_cell.angle_beta   90.00
_cell.angle_gamma   90.00
#
_symmetry.space_group_name_H-M   'P 1'
#
loop_
_entity.id
_entity.type
_entity.pdbx_description
1 polymer ?
#
loop_
_entity_poly.entity_id
_entity_poly.type
_entity_poly.pdbx_seq_one_letter_code
_entity_poly.pdbx_strand_id
1 'polypeptide(L)'
;MAQALSEEEFQRMQAQLLELRTNNYQLSDELRKNGVELTSLRQKVAYLDKEFSKAQKALSKSKKAQEVEGLLSENEMLQAKLHSQEEDFRLQNSTLMAEFSKLCSQMEQLEQENQRLKDGAARAGAVQAGSLVDGELLRLQAENTALQKNVAALQERYGKEARRSPPASEGQGDPPGGPAPAVPAPMPLAEVELKWEMEKEEKRLLWEQLQGLESLKQAETSRLQEELAKLSEKLKKKQESFCRLQTEKETLFTDSRNKIEELQQRKEADLKAQLARTQKLQQELEAANQSLAELRDQQQGERLEHAAALRALQDQVSIQNAGAQEQVEGLLAENNALRTNLAALEQIQTSKTQELNMLREQTTGLTAELQQRQTEYEDLMGQKDDLNSQLQESLRANSRLLEQLQEIGQEKEQLTQELQETLQQTVEELQAQVHSMDGAKGWFERRLKEAEESLQQQQQEQEEALKQCREQHAGELKSKEEELQRVRDQLQQAQEEQDCHLKTISSLKQEVKDTVDGQRILEKKGSAALKDLKRQLHLERKRADKLQERLQDILTNSKSRSGLEELVLSEMNSPSRTQTGDSSSVSSFSYREILREKESSTVPARSLSSSPQAQPPRPAELSDEEVAELFQRLAETQQEKWMLEEKVKHLEVSSASMAEDLCRKSAIIETYVMDSRIDVSVAAGHTDRSGLGSVLRDLVKPGDENLREMNKKLQNMLEEQLTKNMHLHKDMEVLSQEIVRLSKECVGSSDPDLEPGEAS
;
A
#
# COMPACT_ATOMS: atom_id res chain seq x y z
N MET A 1 23.09 -42.84 15.81
CA MET A 1 24.54 -42.83 15.49
C MET A 1 25.07 -41.47 15.87
N ALA A 2 26.19 -41.36 16.59
CA ALA A 2 26.81 -40.07 16.85
C ALA A 2 27.69 -39.72 15.65
N GLN A 3 27.33 -38.68 14.89
CA GLN A 3 28.29 -38.06 13.98
C GLN A 3 29.31 -37.31 14.85
N ALA A 4 30.56 -37.76 14.82
CA ALA A 4 31.64 -36.98 15.39
C ALA A 4 31.79 -35.68 14.57
N LEU A 5 31.84 -34.54 15.25
CA LEU A 5 32.30 -33.29 14.64
C LEU A 5 33.66 -33.53 13.98
N SER A 6 33.88 -33.00 12.78
CA SER A 6 35.22 -33.01 12.20
C SER A 6 36.18 -32.21 13.10
N GLU A 7 37.47 -32.57 13.05
CA GLU A 7 38.46 -31.91 13.90
C GLU A 7 38.54 -30.40 13.62
N GLU A 8 38.34 -29.99 12.36
CA GLU A 8 38.22 -28.58 11.97
C GLU A 8 36.99 -27.88 12.57
N GLU A 9 35.81 -28.52 12.57
CA GLU A 9 34.61 -27.94 13.18
C GLU A 9 34.76 -27.79 14.69
N PHE A 10 35.36 -28.78 15.36
CA PHE A 10 35.68 -28.70 16.78
C PHE A 10 36.69 -27.58 17.08
N GLN A 11 37.76 -27.46 16.29
CA GLN A 11 38.75 -26.39 16.44
C GLN A 11 38.14 -24.99 16.19
N ARG A 12 37.31 -24.82 15.15
CA ARG A 12 36.58 -23.55 14.88
C ARG A 12 35.63 -23.20 16.03
N MET A 13 34.87 -24.16 16.54
CA MET A 13 33.97 -23.97 17.68
C MET A 13 34.73 -23.62 18.96
N GLN A 14 35.89 -24.25 19.19
CA GLN A 14 36.76 -23.96 20.33
C GLN A 14 37.36 -22.54 20.24
N ALA A 15 37.77 -22.11 19.04
CA ALA A 15 38.26 -20.75 18.78
C ALA A 15 37.16 -19.71 19.02
N GLN A 16 35.95 -19.92 18.48
CA GLN A 16 34.79 -19.05 18.72
C GLN A 16 34.42 -18.99 20.21
N LEU A 17 34.49 -20.10 20.94
CA LEU A 17 34.22 -20.11 22.38
C LEU A 17 35.29 -19.34 23.18
N LEU A 18 36.55 -19.38 22.75
CA LEU A 18 37.65 -18.59 23.33
C LEU A 18 37.51 -17.10 23.03
N GLU A 19 37.15 -16.74 21.81
CA GLU A 19 36.87 -15.37 21.38
C GLU A 19 35.67 -14.79 22.15
N LEU A 20 34.54 -15.49 22.19
CA LEU A 20 33.36 -15.09 22.96
C LEU A 20 33.65 -14.93 24.46
N ARG A 21 34.46 -15.81 25.06
CA ARG A 21 34.93 -15.65 26.45
C ARG A 21 35.82 -14.43 26.63
N THR A 22 36.75 -14.19 25.70
CA THR A 22 37.67 -13.04 25.75
C THR A 22 36.90 -11.72 25.65
N ASN A 23 35.97 -11.63 24.70
CA ASN A 23 35.10 -10.48 24.51
C ASN A 23 34.17 -10.28 25.72
N ASN A 24 33.64 -11.36 26.32
CA ASN A 24 32.83 -11.28 27.53
C ASN A 24 33.63 -10.77 28.75
N TYR A 25 34.90 -11.16 28.91
CA TYR A 25 35.78 -10.59 29.93
C TYR A 25 36.08 -9.11 29.68
N GLN A 26 36.37 -8.72 28.44
CA GLN A 26 36.61 -7.31 28.08
C GLN A 26 35.39 -6.44 28.39
N LEU A 27 34.20 -6.84 27.92
CA LEU A 27 32.93 -6.15 28.18
C LEU A 27 32.61 -6.10 29.68
N SER A 28 32.92 -7.14 30.45
CA SER A 28 32.74 -7.14 31.91
C SER A 28 33.67 -6.15 32.61
N ASP A 29 34.90 -5.99 32.12
CA ASP A 29 35.88 -5.07 32.69
C ASP A 29 35.63 -3.61 32.28
N GLU A 30 35.06 -3.39 31.09
CA GLU A 30 34.51 -2.10 30.66
C GLU A 30 33.26 -1.72 31.46
N LEU A 31 32.31 -2.64 31.65
CA LEU A 31 31.14 -2.43 32.51
C LEU A 31 31.57 -2.04 33.94
N ARG A 32 32.64 -2.66 34.45
CA ARG A 32 33.24 -2.33 35.75
C ARG A 32 33.85 -0.92 35.79
N LYS A 33 34.60 -0.51 34.77
CA LYS A 33 35.14 0.87 34.65
C LYS A 33 34.01 1.89 34.57
N ASN A 34 33.06 1.68 33.65
CA ASN A 34 31.90 2.54 33.44
C ASN A 34 31.03 2.66 34.72
N GLY A 35 30.91 1.59 35.51
CA GLY A 35 30.24 1.62 36.82
C GLY A 35 30.97 2.47 37.87
N VAL A 36 32.30 2.46 37.90
CA VAL A 36 33.11 3.33 38.77
C VAL A 36 33.02 4.79 38.32
N GLU A 37 33.11 5.05 37.01
CA GLU A 37 33.00 6.40 36.44
C GLU A 37 31.60 6.99 36.65
N LEU A 38 30.53 6.22 36.41
CA LEU A 38 29.15 6.60 36.73
C LEU A 38 28.96 6.91 38.21
N THR A 39 29.62 6.16 39.11
CA THR A 39 29.59 6.43 40.56
C THR A 39 30.31 7.73 40.91
N SER A 40 31.48 7.98 40.31
CA SER A 40 32.24 9.23 40.46
C SER A 40 31.46 10.44 39.94
N LEU A 41 30.83 10.32 38.77
CA LEU A 41 29.97 11.37 38.19
C LEU A 41 28.74 11.65 39.07
N ARG A 42 28.07 10.62 39.61
CA ARG A 42 26.96 10.78 40.57
C ARG A 42 27.40 11.50 41.85
N GLN A 43 28.58 11.20 42.37
CA GLN A 43 29.16 11.93 43.53
C GLN A 43 29.47 13.39 43.18
N LYS A 44 30.00 13.66 41.98
CA LYS A 44 30.28 15.02 41.49
C LYS A 44 29.01 15.84 41.30
N VAL A 45 27.94 15.24 40.76
CA VAL A 45 26.61 15.87 40.64
C VAL A 45 26.07 16.21 42.03
N ALA A 46 25.99 15.24 42.95
CA ALA A 46 25.50 15.47 44.31
C ALA A 46 26.32 16.52 45.10
N TYR A 47 27.62 16.68 44.80
CA TYR A 47 28.44 17.77 45.31
C TYR A 47 28.04 19.12 44.70
N LEU A 48 27.89 19.20 43.37
CA LEU A 48 27.49 20.42 42.68
C LEU A 48 26.08 20.87 43.08
N ASP A 49 25.11 19.96 43.23
CA ASP A 49 23.76 20.25 43.73
C ASP A 49 23.79 20.87 45.13
N LYS A 50 24.71 20.40 45.98
CA LYS A 50 24.90 20.90 47.35
C LYS A 50 25.53 22.29 47.37
N GLU A 51 26.51 22.57 46.53
CA GLU A 51 27.10 23.90 46.40
C GLU A 51 26.18 24.89 45.69
N PHE A 52 25.40 24.46 44.69
CA PHE A 52 24.33 25.25 44.08
C PHE A 52 23.24 25.58 45.12
N SER A 53 22.78 24.59 45.89
CA SER A 53 21.83 24.79 47.00
C SER A 53 22.34 25.77 48.06
N LYS A 54 23.65 25.80 48.33
CA LYS A 54 24.28 26.79 49.21
C LYS A 54 24.31 28.17 48.56
N ALA A 55 24.71 28.28 47.29
CA ALA A 55 24.75 29.54 46.56
C ALA A 55 23.36 30.17 46.45
N GLN A 56 22.32 29.40 46.13
CA GLN A 56 20.93 29.83 46.11
C GLN A 56 20.45 30.30 47.50
N LYS A 57 20.86 29.61 48.58
CA LYS A 57 20.59 30.01 49.98
C LYS A 57 21.41 31.21 50.46
N ALA A 58 22.49 31.56 49.77
CA ALA A 58 23.24 32.80 50.01
C ALA A 58 22.62 33.96 49.22
N LEU A 59 22.24 33.74 47.96
CA LEU A 59 21.58 34.70 47.08
C LEU A 59 20.23 35.16 47.66
N SER A 60 19.35 34.21 48.01
CA SER A 60 18.04 34.49 48.64
C SER A 60 18.12 35.14 50.03
N LYS A 61 19.31 35.16 50.66
CA LYS A 61 19.59 35.90 51.92
C LYS A 61 20.35 37.22 51.68
N SER A 62 20.82 37.47 50.46
CA SER A 62 21.54 38.68 50.09
C SER A 62 20.55 39.80 49.85
N LYS A 63 20.54 40.80 50.74
CA LYS A 63 19.71 42.00 50.56
C LYS A 63 19.95 42.66 49.19
N LYS A 64 21.21 42.71 48.73
CA LYS A 64 21.56 43.23 47.40
C LYS A 64 20.96 42.45 46.24
N ALA A 65 20.69 41.15 46.39
CA ALA A 65 20.00 40.37 45.37
C ALA A 65 18.50 40.72 45.35
N GLN A 66 17.86 40.76 46.52
CA GLN A 66 16.46 41.16 46.68
C GLN A 66 16.21 42.62 46.23
N GLU A 67 17.16 43.51 46.50
CA GLU A 67 17.15 44.91 46.03
C GLU A 67 17.22 44.98 44.49
N VAL A 68 18.04 44.14 43.85
CA VAL A 68 18.11 44.06 42.37
C VAL A 68 16.87 43.40 41.77
N GLU A 69 16.35 42.31 42.36
CA GLU A 69 15.10 41.66 41.95
C GLU A 69 13.91 42.64 42.04
N GLY A 70 13.84 43.44 43.12
CA GLY A 70 12.85 44.49 43.30
C GLY A 70 12.97 45.61 42.25
N LEU A 71 14.18 46.10 41.98
CA LEU A 71 14.44 47.11 40.95
C LEU A 71 14.14 46.61 39.53
N LEU A 72 14.36 45.32 39.24
CA LEU A 72 13.98 44.70 37.97
C LEU A 72 12.46 44.66 37.82
N SER A 73 11.73 44.18 38.84
CA SER A 73 10.26 44.15 38.82
C SER A 73 9.62 45.54 38.75
N GLU A 74 10.22 46.55 39.39
CA GLU A 74 9.82 47.95 39.23
C GLU A 74 10.08 48.43 37.80
N ASN A 75 11.22 48.08 37.19
CA ASN A 75 11.55 48.46 35.82
C ASN A 75 10.58 47.82 34.80
N GLU A 76 10.25 46.54 34.96
CA GLU A 76 9.24 45.83 34.16
C GLU A 76 7.86 46.51 34.27
N MET A 77 7.44 46.87 35.48
CA MET A 77 6.18 47.60 35.69
C MET A 77 6.19 48.99 35.04
N LEU A 78 7.32 49.69 35.07
CA LEU A 78 7.47 51.00 34.43
C LEU A 78 7.50 50.89 32.90
N GLN A 79 8.13 49.86 32.33
CA GLN A 79 8.09 49.56 30.90
C GLN A 79 6.67 49.24 30.43
N ALA A 80 5.92 48.41 31.18
CA ALA A 80 4.53 48.09 30.86
C ALA A 80 3.62 49.34 30.90
N LYS A 81 3.82 50.22 31.88
CA LYS A 81 3.11 51.52 31.97
C LYS A 81 3.46 52.46 30.82
N LEU A 82 4.75 52.55 30.45
CA LEU A 82 5.18 53.34 29.30
C LEU A 82 4.54 52.83 28.01
N HIS A 83 4.54 51.51 27.79
CA HIS A 83 3.96 50.93 26.59
C HIS A 83 2.45 51.17 26.49
N SER A 84 1.71 51.01 27.59
CA SER A 84 0.28 51.39 27.66
C SER A 84 0.06 52.86 27.26
N GLN A 85 0.91 53.78 27.74
CA GLN A 85 0.82 55.19 27.38
C GLN A 85 1.20 55.48 25.92
N GLU A 86 2.15 54.72 25.34
CA GLU A 86 2.46 54.77 23.91
C GLU A 86 1.30 54.27 23.05
N GLU A 87 0.59 53.23 23.50
CA GLU A 87 -0.61 52.71 22.83
C GLU A 87 -1.80 53.66 22.94
N ASP A 88 -2.06 54.23 24.12
CA ASP A 88 -3.08 55.27 24.33
C ASP A 88 -2.81 56.50 23.44
N PHE A 89 -1.56 56.98 23.38
CA PHE A 89 -1.17 58.09 22.52
C PHE A 89 -1.29 57.76 21.02
N ARG A 90 -0.92 56.53 20.63
CA ARG A 90 -1.07 56.03 19.25
C ARG A 90 -2.54 55.95 18.85
N LEU A 91 -3.41 55.48 19.75
CA LEU A 91 -4.86 55.42 19.56
C LEU A 91 -5.45 56.83 19.47
N GLN A 92 -5.10 57.74 20.38
CA GLN A 92 -5.55 59.14 20.36
C GLN A 92 -5.17 59.84 19.05
N ASN A 93 -3.92 59.66 18.59
CA ASN A 93 -3.45 60.23 17.32
C ASN A 93 -4.19 59.62 16.11
N SER A 94 -4.40 58.30 16.10
CA SER A 94 -5.20 57.62 15.06
C SER A 94 -6.65 58.14 15.01
N THR A 95 -7.30 58.30 16.17
CA THR A 95 -8.64 58.88 16.29
C THR A 95 -8.69 60.34 15.82
N LEU A 96 -7.69 61.15 16.18
CA LEU A 96 -7.58 62.54 15.73
C LEU A 96 -7.43 62.64 14.21
N MET A 97 -6.59 61.78 13.60
CA MET A 97 -6.43 61.72 12.15
C MET A 97 -7.70 61.24 11.41
N ALA A 98 -8.47 60.33 12.01
CA ALA A 98 -9.76 59.89 11.49
C ALA A 98 -10.81 61.01 11.52
N GLU A 99 -10.95 61.72 12.64
CA GLU A 99 -11.86 62.86 12.77
C GLU A 99 -11.43 64.06 11.89
N PHE A 100 -10.12 64.31 11.73
CA PHE A 100 -9.60 65.28 10.77
C PHE A 100 -9.98 64.92 9.32
N SER A 101 -9.78 63.67 8.91
CA SER A 101 -10.14 63.19 7.56
C SER A 101 -11.64 63.31 7.28
N LYS A 102 -12.46 63.02 8.29
CA LYS A 102 -13.93 63.18 8.28
C LYS A 102 -14.35 64.65 8.19
N LEU A 103 -13.68 65.56 8.91
CA LEU A 103 -13.89 67.01 8.79
C LEU A 103 -13.49 67.54 7.40
N CYS A 104 -12.37 67.06 6.81
CA CYS A 104 -12.02 67.40 5.42
C CYS A 104 -13.12 66.94 4.45
N SER A 105 -13.61 65.71 4.57
CA SER A 105 -14.70 65.19 3.73
C SER A 105 -16.01 65.99 3.89
N GLN A 106 -16.32 66.46 5.11
CA GLN A 106 -17.47 67.34 5.36
C GLN A 106 -17.26 68.73 4.75
N MET A 107 -16.05 69.28 4.84
CA MET A 107 -15.69 70.56 4.23
C MET A 107 -15.81 70.49 2.69
N GLU A 108 -15.28 69.44 2.06
CA GLU A 108 -15.44 69.20 0.62
C GLU A 108 -16.91 69.07 0.19
N GLN A 109 -17.76 68.43 1.00
CA GLN A 109 -19.20 68.34 0.75
C GLN A 109 -19.89 69.70 0.87
N LEU A 110 -19.56 70.48 1.90
CA LEU A 110 -20.09 71.83 2.11
C LEU A 110 -19.57 72.83 1.07
N GLU A 111 -18.37 72.65 0.54
CA GLU A 111 -17.84 73.43 -0.59
C GLU A 111 -18.57 73.09 -1.89
N GLN A 112 -18.82 71.81 -2.16
CA GLN A 112 -19.63 71.38 -3.30
C GLN A 112 -21.08 71.88 -3.21
N GLU A 113 -21.69 71.86 -2.02
CA GLU A 113 -23.02 72.44 -1.81
C GLU A 113 -23.01 73.97 -1.95
N ASN A 114 -22.03 74.66 -1.36
CA ASN A 114 -21.84 76.10 -1.57
C ASN A 114 -21.63 76.45 -3.04
N GLN A 115 -20.92 75.62 -3.81
CA GLN A 115 -20.74 75.86 -5.24
C GLN A 115 -22.06 75.69 -6.00
N ARG A 116 -22.84 74.63 -5.73
CA ARG A 116 -24.19 74.46 -6.31
C ARG A 116 -25.12 75.62 -5.96
N LEU A 117 -25.07 76.11 -4.71
CA LEU A 117 -25.83 77.28 -4.26
C LEU A 117 -25.34 78.58 -4.91
N LYS A 118 -24.03 78.75 -5.11
CA LYS A 118 -23.43 79.88 -5.85
C LYS A 118 -23.81 79.85 -7.33
N ASP A 119 -23.81 78.70 -7.98
CA ASP A 119 -24.24 78.56 -9.37
C ASP A 119 -25.74 78.86 -9.53
N GLY A 120 -26.54 78.53 -8.52
CA GLY A 120 -27.94 78.96 -8.39
C GLY A 120 -28.09 80.47 -8.15
N ALA A 121 -27.29 81.05 -7.27
CA ALA A 121 -27.35 82.47 -6.91
C ALA A 121 -26.75 83.41 -7.98
N ALA A 122 -25.74 82.97 -8.71
CA ALA A 122 -25.15 83.71 -9.83
C ALA A 122 -26.15 83.89 -10.98
N ARG A 123 -27.08 82.94 -11.16
CA ARG A 123 -28.24 83.08 -12.05
C ARG A 123 -29.29 84.12 -11.58
N ALA A 124 -29.18 84.64 -10.36
CA ALA A 124 -30.15 85.56 -9.77
C ALA A 124 -29.59 86.95 -9.36
N GLY A 125 -28.32 87.03 -8.92
CA GLY A 125 -27.81 88.20 -8.18
C GLY A 125 -26.98 89.24 -8.96
N ALA A 126 -26.65 89.01 -10.23
CA ALA A 126 -25.56 89.70 -10.94
C ALA A 126 -25.78 91.19 -11.33
N VAL A 127 -26.80 91.89 -10.79
CA VAL A 127 -27.35 93.11 -11.41
C VAL A 127 -27.16 94.41 -10.61
N GLN A 128 -27.00 94.40 -9.27
CA GLN A 128 -27.26 95.62 -8.46
C GLN A 128 -26.16 96.13 -7.50
N ALA A 129 -25.14 95.36 -7.13
CA ALA A 129 -24.30 95.73 -5.97
C ALA A 129 -23.15 96.72 -6.23
N GLY A 130 -22.67 96.86 -7.47
CA GLY A 130 -21.32 97.40 -7.73
C GLY A 130 -21.13 98.91 -7.59
N SER A 131 -22.12 99.75 -7.94
CA SER A 131 -21.87 101.16 -8.25
C SER A 131 -21.94 102.14 -7.07
N LEU A 132 -22.13 101.67 -5.83
CA LEU A 132 -22.38 102.54 -4.68
C LEU A 132 -21.11 102.96 -3.93
N VAL A 133 -20.07 102.12 -3.93
CA VAL A 133 -18.93 102.23 -3.00
C VAL A 133 -17.90 103.28 -3.43
N ASP A 134 -17.61 103.41 -4.73
CA ASP A 134 -16.58 104.32 -5.24
C ASP A 134 -16.87 105.82 -4.95
N GLY A 135 -18.14 106.18 -4.76
CA GLY A 135 -18.56 107.56 -4.54
C GLY A 135 -18.14 108.15 -3.18
N GLU A 136 -18.03 107.32 -2.13
CA GLU A 136 -17.68 107.82 -0.79
C GLU A 136 -16.18 108.05 -0.61
N LEU A 137 -15.36 107.18 -1.21
CA LEU A 137 -13.90 107.24 -1.10
C LEU A 137 -13.33 108.57 -1.63
N LEU A 138 -13.87 109.04 -2.77
CA LEU A 138 -13.42 110.27 -3.43
C LEU A 138 -13.71 111.53 -2.59
N ARG A 139 -14.77 111.51 -1.75
CA ARG A 139 -15.18 112.64 -0.91
C ARG A 139 -14.20 112.89 0.23
N LEU A 140 -13.76 111.82 0.91
CA LEU A 140 -12.86 111.89 2.07
C LEU A 140 -11.45 112.41 1.70
N GLN A 141 -11.01 112.15 0.47
CA GLN A 141 -9.67 112.55 0.00
C GLN A 141 -9.55 114.08 -0.22
N ALA A 142 -10.65 114.76 -0.55
CA ALA A 142 -10.67 116.21 -0.71
C ALA A 142 -10.53 116.96 0.64
N GLU A 143 -11.23 116.47 1.67
CA GLU A 143 -11.29 117.08 3.00
C GLU A 143 -9.92 117.10 3.70
N ASN A 144 -9.16 116.00 3.59
CA ASN A 144 -7.82 115.86 4.16
C ASN A 144 -6.82 116.89 3.59
N THR A 145 -6.99 117.28 2.30
CA THR A 145 -6.13 118.26 1.62
C THR A 145 -6.34 119.69 2.14
N ALA A 146 -7.53 120.02 2.66
CA ALA A 146 -7.83 121.34 3.20
C ALA A 146 -7.15 121.59 4.56
N LEU A 147 -7.13 120.57 5.43
CA LEU A 147 -6.59 120.67 6.79
C LEU A 147 -5.07 120.98 6.80
N GLN A 148 -4.31 120.38 5.89
CA GLN A 148 -2.86 120.55 5.81
C GLN A 148 -2.43 122.01 5.54
N LYS A 149 -3.22 122.79 4.79
CA LYS A 149 -2.91 124.20 4.51
C LYS A 149 -3.03 125.12 5.74
N ASN A 150 -3.93 124.81 6.67
CA ASN A 150 -4.14 125.63 7.87
C ASN A 150 -3.00 125.49 8.88
N VAL A 151 -2.33 124.33 8.92
CA VAL A 151 -1.21 124.08 9.85
C VAL A 151 0.01 124.94 9.51
N ALA A 152 0.31 125.10 8.22
CA ALA A 152 1.47 125.88 7.76
C ALA A 152 1.40 127.36 8.15
N ALA A 153 0.19 127.96 8.10
CA ALA A 153 -0.01 129.39 8.36
C ALA A 153 0.25 129.82 9.83
N LEU A 154 0.31 128.87 10.77
CA LEU A 154 0.57 129.14 12.19
C LEU A 154 2.07 129.18 12.54
N GLN A 155 2.93 128.54 11.74
CA GLN A 155 4.37 128.44 12.04
C GLN A 155 5.16 129.71 11.68
N GLU A 156 4.63 130.59 10.83
CA GLU A 156 5.34 131.77 10.31
C GLU A 156 5.36 132.98 11.29
N ARG A 157 4.54 132.97 12.35
CA ARG A 157 4.28 134.17 13.20
C ARG A 157 5.16 134.35 14.45
N TYR A 158 6.11 133.46 14.74
CA TYR A 158 6.76 133.39 16.07
C TYR A 158 8.28 133.69 16.12
N GLY A 159 8.84 134.47 15.17
CA GLY A 159 10.28 134.75 15.14
C GLY A 159 10.72 136.16 14.73
N LYS A 160 10.78 137.10 15.69
CA LYS A 160 11.61 138.35 15.67
C LYS A 160 11.56 139.11 17.02
N GLU A 161 12.50 140.04 17.20
CA GLU A 161 12.66 141.01 18.32
C GLU A 161 13.15 140.45 19.68
N ALA A 162 14.05 141.09 20.47
CA ALA A 162 14.94 142.25 20.25
C ALA A 162 16.17 142.27 21.23
N ARG A 163 17.08 143.27 21.12
CA ARG A 163 18.35 143.45 21.90
C ARG A 163 18.30 144.65 22.87
N ARG A 164 18.98 144.60 24.05
CA ARG A 164 19.97 145.60 24.61
C ARG A 164 20.24 145.47 26.15
N SER A 165 21.12 146.33 26.71
CA SER A 165 21.71 146.32 28.07
C SER A 165 22.03 147.77 28.61
N PRO A 166 22.91 148.01 29.63
CA PRO A 166 22.70 148.29 31.08
C PRO A 166 22.95 149.77 31.55
N PRO A 167 22.81 150.17 32.86
CA PRO A 167 23.94 150.81 33.63
C PRO A 167 23.94 150.93 35.22
N ALA A 168 25.16 151.09 35.82
CA ALA A 168 25.71 152.06 36.85
C ALA A 168 25.35 152.22 38.39
N SER A 169 26.32 152.87 39.12
CA SER A 169 26.33 153.57 40.47
C SER A 169 26.54 152.77 41.82
N GLU A 170 26.88 153.28 43.04
CA GLU A 170 27.81 154.29 43.71
C GLU A 170 27.65 154.16 45.29
N GLY A 171 28.29 154.78 46.33
CA GLY A 171 29.36 155.79 46.65
C GLY A 171 28.93 156.71 47.87
N GLN A 172 29.68 157.28 48.87
CA GLN A 172 31.02 157.19 49.56
C GLN A 172 30.98 158.03 50.93
N GLY A 173 31.93 157.95 51.90
CA GLY A 173 32.07 158.93 53.04
C GLY A 173 33.36 158.87 53.94
N ASP A 174 33.96 160.04 54.34
CA ASP A 174 35.34 160.20 54.89
C ASP A 174 35.55 161.35 55.97
N PRO A 175 36.68 161.44 56.78
CA PRO A 175 36.79 162.30 58.01
C PRO A 175 38.05 163.23 58.27
N PRO A 176 37.99 164.27 59.17
CA PRO A 176 39.10 165.16 59.69
C PRO A 176 39.41 165.04 61.23
N GLY A 177 40.31 165.77 61.96
CA GLY A 177 41.47 166.67 61.68
C GLY A 177 41.72 167.87 62.69
N GLY A 178 42.92 168.05 63.33
CA GLY A 178 43.32 169.31 64.06
C GLY A 178 44.58 169.31 65.04
N PRO A 179 45.26 170.46 65.38
CA PRO A 179 46.61 170.51 66.05
C PRO A 179 46.82 171.48 67.30
N ALA A 180 48.09 171.72 67.72
CA ALA A 180 48.60 172.53 68.90
C ALA A 180 49.05 174.00 68.54
N PRO A 181 49.92 174.82 69.24
CA PRO A 181 50.68 174.78 70.54
C PRO A 181 50.82 176.16 71.33
N ALA A 182 51.89 176.37 72.14
CA ALA A 182 52.51 177.64 72.70
C ALA A 182 51.88 178.37 73.95
N VAL A 183 52.55 179.07 74.93
CA VAL A 183 53.90 179.70 75.22
C VAL A 183 53.97 181.24 74.97
N PRO A 184 54.61 182.15 75.79
CA PRO A 184 54.91 182.29 77.26
C PRO A 184 54.74 183.76 77.83
N ALA A 185 55.40 184.16 78.96
CA ALA A 185 56.20 185.42 79.19
C ALA A 185 56.08 186.16 80.60
N PRO A 186 57.10 186.94 81.08
CA PRO A 186 57.27 187.32 82.52
C PRO A 186 57.71 188.79 82.90
N MET A 187 57.74 189.19 84.22
CA MET A 187 58.51 190.34 84.83
C MET A 187 58.22 190.56 86.36
N PRO A 188 59.08 191.23 87.20
CA PRO A 188 60.56 191.34 87.19
C PRO A 188 61.31 191.37 88.57
N LEU A 189 62.61 191.03 88.55
CA LEU A 189 63.75 191.35 89.47
C LEU A 189 63.71 191.20 91.00
N ALA A 190 62.71 191.63 91.78
CA ALA A 190 62.59 191.15 93.18
C ALA A 190 62.06 189.70 93.17
N GLU A 191 61.15 189.51 92.23
CA GLU A 191 60.85 188.28 91.54
C GLU A 191 62.08 187.49 91.04
N VAL A 192 63.34 187.97 91.03
CA VAL A 192 64.51 187.13 90.61
C VAL A 192 65.11 186.31 91.74
N GLU A 193 65.08 186.75 93.00
CA GLU A 193 65.42 185.85 94.13
C GLU A 193 64.24 184.92 94.44
N LEU A 194 63.01 185.44 94.35
CA LEU A 194 61.82 184.61 94.50
C LEU A 194 61.64 183.66 93.30
N LYS A 195 62.01 184.04 92.07
CA LYS A 195 62.20 183.07 90.96
C LYS A 195 63.44 182.22 91.13
N TRP A 196 64.52 182.63 91.77
CA TRP A 196 65.63 181.71 91.95
C TRP A 196 65.18 180.53 92.83
N GLU A 197 64.48 180.80 93.93
CA GLU A 197 63.90 179.74 94.76
C GLU A 197 62.69 179.06 94.12
N MET A 198 61.81 179.78 93.39
CA MET A 198 60.67 179.18 92.69
C MET A 198 61.06 178.41 91.43
N GLU A 199 62.11 178.80 90.69
CA GLU A 199 62.68 178.08 89.53
C GLU A 199 63.56 176.91 90.01
N LYS A 200 64.12 176.97 91.22
CA LYS A 200 64.77 175.85 91.92
C LYS A 200 63.74 174.86 92.46
N GLU A 201 62.60 175.34 92.94
CA GLU A 201 61.43 174.53 93.33
C GLU A 201 60.75 173.93 92.10
N GLU A 202 60.52 174.70 91.04
CA GLU A 202 60.07 174.20 89.74
C GLU A 202 61.07 173.20 89.16
N LYS A 203 62.40 173.43 89.25
CA LYS A 203 63.39 172.42 88.86
C LYS A 203 63.32 171.17 89.74
N ARG A 204 63.03 171.28 91.04
CA ARG A 204 62.77 170.11 91.90
C ARG A 204 61.52 169.37 91.45
N LEU A 205 60.40 170.05 91.30
CA LEU A 205 59.12 169.48 90.88
C LEU A 205 59.17 168.92 89.45
N LEU A 206 59.88 169.57 88.53
CA LEU A 206 60.16 169.08 87.18
C LEU A 206 61.11 167.87 87.20
N TRP A 207 62.06 167.80 88.13
CA TRP A 207 62.93 166.64 88.30
C TRP A 207 62.19 165.47 88.95
N GLU A 208 61.33 165.71 89.93
CA GLU A 208 60.41 164.71 90.50
C GLU A 208 59.37 164.25 89.46
N GLN A 209 58.87 165.13 88.60
CA GLN A 209 58.03 164.78 87.45
C GLN A 209 58.81 163.99 86.39
N LEU A 210 60.08 164.36 86.09
CA LEU A 210 60.93 163.58 85.19
C LEU A 210 61.18 162.19 85.77
N GLN A 211 61.57 162.09 87.03
CA GLN A 211 61.82 160.83 87.72
C GLN A 211 60.53 159.99 87.83
N GLY A 212 59.38 160.62 88.05
CA GLY A 212 58.06 160.00 88.02
C GLY A 212 57.74 159.43 86.64
N LEU A 213 57.90 160.23 85.58
CA LEU A 213 57.71 159.81 84.18
C LEU A 213 58.72 158.75 83.74
N GLU A 214 59.97 158.82 84.19
CA GLU A 214 60.99 157.78 83.99
C GLU A 214 60.61 156.49 84.70
N SER A 215 60.11 156.55 85.94
CA SER A 215 59.64 155.38 86.68
C SER A 215 58.39 154.74 86.05
N LEU A 216 57.44 155.55 85.56
CA LEU A 216 56.26 155.10 84.82
C LEU A 216 56.66 154.47 83.49
N LYS A 217 57.50 155.15 82.70
CA LYS A 217 58.08 154.62 81.45
C LYS A 217 58.84 153.33 81.69
N GLN A 218 59.61 153.22 82.78
CA GLN A 218 60.35 152.01 83.12
C GLN A 218 59.39 150.87 83.50
N ALA A 219 58.36 151.15 84.31
CA ALA A 219 57.35 150.17 84.68
C ALA A 219 56.52 149.70 83.46
N GLU A 220 56.15 150.62 82.56
CA GLU A 220 55.47 150.30 81.29
C GLU A 220 56.38 149.51 80.36
N THR A 221 57.67 149.87 80.27
CA THR A 221 58.67 149.11 79.49
C THR A 221 58.83 147.69 80.05
N SER A 222 58.93 147.53 81.37
CA SER A 222 58.99 146.21 82.01
C SER A 222 57.69 145.41 81.85
N ARG A 223 56.53 146.07 81.89
CA ARG A 223 55.24 145.42 81.59
C ARG A 223 55.17 144.94 80.14
N LEU A 224 55.57 145.78 79.18
CA LEU A 224 55.61 145.41 77.76
C LEU A 224 56.65 144.31 77.49
N GLN A 225 57.79 144.32 78.18
CA GLN A 225 58.75 143.21 78.15
C GLN A 225 58.16 141.90 78.70
N GLU A 226 57.39 141.96 79.79
CA GLU A 226 56.73 140.78 80.37
C GLU A 226 55.59 140.27 79.49
N GLU A 227 54.77 141.16 78.90
CA GLU A 227 53.73 140.80 77.94
C GLU A 227 54.34 140.20 76.64
N LEU A 228 55.43 140.77 76.13
CA LEU A 228 56.18 140.24 74.99
C LEU A 228 56.80 138.86 75.32
N ALA A 229 57.37 138.69 76.53
CA ALA A 229 57.87 137.39 76.99
C ALA A 229 56.74 136.34 77.09
N LYS A 230 55.59 136.70 77.67
CA LYS A 230 54.39 135.85 77.75
C LYS A 230 53.85 135.47 76.36
N LEU A 231 53.88 136.39 75.39
CA LEU A 231 53.48 136.13 74.00
C LEU A 231 54.49 135.24 73.27
N SER A 232 55.79 135.47 73.47
CA SER A 232 56.89 134.65 72.93
C SER A 232 56.82 133.21 73.47
N GLU A 233 56.58 133.03 74.77
CA GLU A 233 56.43 131.70 75.37
C GLU A 233 55.16 130.98 74.88
N LYS A 234 54.04 131.70 74.72
CA LYS A 234 52.81 131.16 74.09
C LYS A 234 53.04 130.78 72.63
N LEU A 235 53.80 131.56 71.87
CA LEU A 235 54.16 131.25 70.48
C LEU A 235 55.06 130.00 70.43
N LYS A 236 56.08 129.90 71.29
CA LYS A 236 56.96 128.74 71.40
C LYS A 236 56.20 127.47 71.78
N LYS A 237 55.30 127.54 72.77
CA LYS A 237 54.43 126.40 73.16
C LYS A 237 53.47 126.00 72.03
N LYS A 238 52.93 126.95 71.26
CA LYS A 238 52.14 126.64 70.05
C LYS A 238 52.99 125.99 68.95
N GLN A 239 54.21 126.48 68.71
CA GLN A 239 55.12 125.88 67.73
C GLN A 239 55.52 124.45 68.12
N GLU A 240 55.87 124.22 69.39
CA GLU A 240 56.15 122.87 69.90
C GLU A 240 54.93 121.94 69.79
N SER A 241 53.72 122.44 70.10
CA SER A 241 52.48 121.67 69.93
C SER A 241 52.18 121.35 68.46
N PHE A 242 52.43 122.30 67.55
CA PHE A 242 52.25 122.11 66.11
C PHE A 242 53.24 121.07 65.57
N CYS A 243 54.53 121.17 65.93
CA CYS A 243 55.53 120.19 65.55
C CYS A 243 55.20 118.79 66.09
N ARG A 244 54.74 118.65 67.33
CA ARG A 244 54.28 117.35 67.88
C ARG A 244 53.11 116.77 67.09
N LEU A 245 52.08 117.57 66.82
CA LEU A 245 50.92 117.14 66.02
C LEU A 245 51.30 116.82 64.56
N GLN A 246 52.28 117.51 63.99
CA GLN A 246 52.82 117.19 62.68
C GLN A 246 53.55 115.84 62.69
N THR A 247 54.43 115.59 63.67
CA THR A 247 55.10 114.29 63.82
C THR A 247 54.10 113.16 64.07
N GLU A 248 53.12 113.36 64.95
CA GLU A 248 52.06 112.37 65.23
C GLU A 248 51.24 112.04 63.97
N LYS A 249 50.86 113.07 63.21
CA LYS A 249 50.24 112.92 61.89
C LYS A 249 51.14 112.10 60.94
N GLU A 250 52.42 112.46 60.82
CA GLU A 250 53.36 111.79 59.93
C GLU A 250 53.61 110.32 60.32
N THR A 251 53.66 110.00 61.62
CA THR A 251 53.67 108.61 62.11
C THR A 251 52.37 107.88 61.77
N LEU A 252 51.20 108.45 62.04
CA LEU A 252 49.91 107.82 61.75
C LEU A 252 49.68 107.59 60.25
N PHE A 253 50.16 108.51 59.38
CA PHE A 253 50.15 108.28 57.92
C PHE A 253 51.12 107.17 57.52
N THR A 254 52.30 107.09 58.14
CA THR A 254 53.29 106.02 57.88
C THR A 254 52.75 104.66 58.32
N ASP A 255 52.20 104.56 59.52
CA ASP A 255 51.59 103.32 60.05
C ASP A 255 50.38 102.90 59.23
N SER A 256 49.53 103.86 58.82
CA SER A 256 48.39 103.58 57.93
C SER A 256 48.84 103.05 56.56
N ARG A 257 49.89 103.64 55.97
CA ARG A 257 50.46 103.20 54.69
C ARG A 257 51.05 101.79 54.83
N ASN A 258 51.89 101.58 55.83
CA ASN A 258 52.48 100.27 56.15
C ASN A 258 51.39 99.21 56.41
N LYS A 259 50.26 99.58 57.02
CA LYS A 259 49.15 98.65 57.27
C LYS A 259 48.35 98.31 56.01
N ILE A 260 48.22 99.24 55.07
CA ILE A 260 47.67 98.97 53.74
C ILE A 260 48.60 98.03 52.97
N GLU A 261 49.91 98.27 53.01
CA GLU A 261 50.93 97.40 52.39
C GLU A 261 50.91 95.98 52.98
N GLU A 262 50.85 95.83 54.32
CA GLU A 262 50.65 94.54 54.99
C GLU A 262 49.40 93.80 54.47
N LEU A 263 48.26 94.51 54.36
CA LEU A 263 46.99 93.92 53.95
C LEU A 263 46.98 93.56 52.45
N GLN A 264 47.71 94.30 51.62
CA GLN A 264 47.95 93.95 50.22
C GLN A 264 48.84 92.71 50.10
N GLN A 265 49.98 92.68 50.81
CA GLN A 265 50.89 91.52 50.81
C GLN A 265 50.21 90.24 51.31
N ARG A 266 49.38 90.30 52.36
CA ARG A 266 48.58 89.17 52.84
C ARG A 266 47.60 88.68 51.77
N LYS A 267 46.81 89.59 51.18
CA LYS A 267 45.87 89.26 50.09
C LYS A 267 46.56 88.64 48.88
N GLU A 268 47.74 89.14 48.51
CA GLU A 268 48.55 88.55 47.44
C GLU A 268 49.09 87.17 47.80
N ALA A 269 49.55 86.95 49.03
CA ALA A 269 50.02 85.65 49.50
C ALA A 269 48.88 84.62 49.53
N ASP A 270 47.72 85.01 50.06
CA ASP A 270 46.50 84.20 50.06
C ASP A 270 46.06 83.85 48.63
N LEU A 271 46.03 84.83 47.71
CA LEU A 271 45.67 84.61 46.31
C LEU A 271 46.67 83.71 45.59
N LYS A 272 47.99 83.88 45.82
CA LYS A 272 49.04 82.98 45.30
C LYS A 272 48.89 81.56 45.85
N ALA A 273 48.55 81.41 47.13
CA ALA A 273 48.30 80.10 47.76
C ALA A 273 47.04 79.41 47.19
N GLN A 274 45.95 80.14 46.96
CA GLN A 274 44.74 79.58 46.33
C GLN A 274 44.98 79.20 44.86
N LEU A 275 45.73 80.02 44.10
CA LEU A 275 46.12 79.68 42.73
C LEU A 275 46.98 78.41 42.68
N ALA A 276 48.00 78.29 43.54
CA ALA A 276 48.82 77.08 43.65
C ALA A 276 48.00 75.84 44.05
N ARG A 277 47.03 76.00 44.97
CA ARG A 277 46.09 74.93 45.35
C ARG A 277 45.20 74.52 44.18
N THR A 278 44.69 75.48 43.41
CA THR A 278 43.84 75.22 42.23
C THR A 278 44.62 74.51 41.14
N GLN A 279 45.85 74.95 40.85
CA GLN A 279 46.75 74.28 39.91
C GLN A 279 47.06 72.84 40.34
N LYS A 280 47.35 72.61 41.62
CA LYS A 280 47.58 71.26 42.15
C LYS A 280 46.33 70.37 42.01
N LEU A 281 45.15 70.86 42.40
CA LEU A 281 43.89 70.11 42.26
C LEU A 281 43.56 69.80 40.79
N GLN A 282 43.91 70.71 39.87
CA GLN A 282 43.74 70.49 38.45
C GLN A 282 44.72 69.44 37.91
N GLN A 283 45.98 69.43 38.35
CA GLN A 283 46.94 68.35 38.03
C GLN A 283 46.51 66.99 38.60
N GLU A 284 45.98 66.96 39.83
CA GLU A 284 45.43 65.75 40.45
C GLU A 284 44.19 65.23 39.68
N LEU A 285 43.34 66.14 39.18
CA LEU A 285 42.19 65.81 38.33
C LEU A 285 42.63 65.30 36.93
N GLU A 286 43.63 65.93 36.32
CA GLU A 286 44.19 65.51 35.02
C GLU A 286 44.85 64.12 35.11
N ALA A 287 45.62 63.86 36.17
CA ALA A 287 46.20 62.54 36.44
C ALA A 287 45.11 61.48 36.75
N ALA A 288 44.08 61.83 37.53
CA ALA A 288 42.95 60.94 37.77
C ALA A 288 42.22 60.58 36.47
N ASN A 289 41.97 61.57 35.59
CA ASN A 289 41.35 61.35 34.28
C ASN A 289 42.21 60.47 33.36
N GLN A 290 43.54 60.60 33.40
CA GLN A 290 44.47 59.71 32.67
C GLN A 290 44.36 58.26 33.19
N SER A 291 44.42 58.04 34.50
CA SER A 291 44.25 56.69 35.07
C SER A 291 42.86 56.07 34.79
N LEU A 292 41.81 56.90 34.71
CA LEU A 292 40.48 56.46 34.31
C LEU A 292 40.35 56.16 32.81
N ALA A 293 41.20 56.74 31.95
CA ALA A 293 41.31 56.35 30.54
C ALA A 293 42.06 55.00 30.42
N GLU A 294 43.21 54.87 31.07
CA GLU A 294 43.99 53.62 31.11
C GLU A 294 43.16 52.42 31.61
N LEU A 295 42.38 52.60 32.68
CA LEU A 295 41.48 51.58 33.21
C LEU A 295 40.31 51.24 32.26
N ARG A 296 39.84 52.20 31.44
CA ARG A 296 38.82 51.94 30.40
C ARG A 296 39.40 51.16 29.24
N ASP A 297 40.60 51.53 28.79
CA ASP A 297 41.29 50.85 27.70
C ASP A 297 41.69 49.42 28.10
N GLN A 298 42.12 49.21 29.35
CA GLN A 298 42.32 47.88 29.93
C GLN A 298 41.03 47.06 29.94
N GLN A 299 39.93 47.58 30.50
CA GLN A 299 38.64 46.87 30.50
C GLN A 299 38.10 46.62 29.08
N GLN A 300 38.39 47.49 28.12
CA GLN A 300 38.04 47.28 26.72
C GLN A 300 38.89 46.18 26.08
N GLY A 301 40.19 46.12 26.40
CA GLY A 301 41.08 45.02 26.04
C GLY A 301 40.58 43.68 26.60
N GLU A 302 40.37 43.59 27.91
CA GLU A 302 39.83 42.39 28.59
C GLU A 302 38.50 41.93 27.96
N ARG A 303 37.58 42.86 27.65
CA ARG A 303 36.32 42.55 26.96
C ARG A 303 36.52 42.01 25.55
N LEU A 304 37.48 42.56 24.79
CA LEU A 304 37.82 42.08 23.45
C LEU A 304 38.48 40.69 23.49
N GLU A 305 39.37 40.45 24.45
CA GLU A 305 39.99 39.14 24.68
C GLU A 305 38.96 38.09 25.12
N HIS A 306 38.07 38.43 26.06
CA HIS A 306 36.96 37.55 26.44
C HIS A 306 35.99 37.29 25.28
N ALA A 307 35.66 38.29 24.46
CA ALA A 307 34.84 38.10 23.27
C ALA A 307 35.52 37.25 22.19
N ALA A 308 36.85 37.35 22.05
CA ALA A 308 37.64 36.49 21.17
C ALA A 308 37.70 35.05 21.70
N ALA A 309 37.91 34.85 23.00
CA ALA A 309 37.89 33.53 23.63
C ALA A 309 36.52 32.85 23.56
N LEU A 310 35.42 33.60 23.78
CA LEU A 310 34.06 33.09 23.60
C LEU A 310 33.78 32.70 22.14
N ARG A 311 34.24 33.49 21.16
CA ARG A 311 34.14 33.13 19.74
C ARG A 311 34.93 31.86 19.43
N ALA A 312 36.18 31.76 19.88
CA ALA A 312 37.01 30.58 19.65
C ALA A 312 36.41 29.30 20.28
N LEU A 313 35.79 29.41 21.46
CA LEU A 313 35.03 28.30 22.07
C LEU A 313 33.77 27.96 21.28
N GLN A 314 33.04 28.95 20.77
CA GLN A 314 31.86 28.75 19.93
C GLN A 314 32.22 28.09 18.58
N ASP A 315 33.34 28.50 17.97
CA ASP A 315 33.89 27.89 16.76
C ASP A 315 34.33 26.44 17.03
N GLN A 316 35.01 26.18 18.16
CA GLN A 316 35.41 24.84 18.58
C GLN A 316 34.20 23.92 18.82
N VAL A 317 33.16 24.40 19.51
CA VAL A 317 31.90 23.67 19.70
C VAL A 317 31.21 23.42 18.36
N SER A 318 31.22 24.38 17.43
CA SER A 318 30.64 24.22 16.10
C SER A 318 31.35 23.15 15.28
N ILE A 319 32.69 23.11 15.33
CA ILE A 319 33.51 22.06 14.70
C ILE A 319 33.26 20.69 15.33
N GLN A 320 33.18 20.61 16.66
CA GLN A 320 32.86 19.37 17.37
C GLN A 320 31.45 18.86 17.03
N ASN A 321 30.47 19.75 16.96
CA ASN A 321 29.09 19.38 16.64
C ASN A 321 28.95 18.95 15.18
N ALA A 322 29.66 19.59 14.24
CA ALA A 322 29.73 19.16 12.84
C ALA A 322 30.36 17.77 12.70
N GLY A 323 31.51 17.51 13.36
CA GLY A 323 32.16 16.20 13.33
C GLY A 323 31.35 15.09 14.02
N ALA A 324 30.61 15.42 15.08
CA ALA A 324 29.67 14.49 15.72
C ALA A 324 28.47 14.20 14.82
N GLN A 325 27.96 15.20 14.08
CA GLN A 325 26.89 15.00 13.13
C GLN A 325 27.34 14.17 11.91
N GLU A 326 28.55 14.39 11.37
CA GLU A 326 29.13 13.56 10.31
C GLU A 326 29.27 12.09 10.75
N GLN A 327 29.67 11.84 12.00
CA GLN A 327 29.69 10.49 12.58
C GLN A 327 28.29 9.86 12.68
N VAL A 328 27.27 10.63 13.07
CA VAL A 328 25.88 10.16 13.12
C VAL A 328 25.35 9.87 11.71
N GLU A 329 25.62 10.73 10.73
CA GLU A 329 25.24 10.52 9.33
C GLU A 329 25.94 9.30 8.72
N GLY A 330 27.21 9.07 9.05
CA GLY A 330 27.95 7.85 8.69
C GLY A 330 27.35 6.58 9.29
N LEU A 331 27.04 6.59 10.60
CA LEU A 331 26.38 5.45 11.29
C LEU A 331 24.96 5.19 10.77
N LEU A 332 24.21 6.22 10.37
CA LEU A 332 22.91 6.07 9.73
C LEU A 332 23.04 5.48 8.31
N ALA A 333 24.04 5.90 7.53
CA ALA A 333 24.33 5.33 6.23
C ALA A 333 24.72 3.83 6.34
N GLU A 334 25.57 3.48 7.31
CA GLU A 334 25.93 2.09 7.61
C GLU A 334 24.70 1.28 8.05
N ASN A 335 23.86 1.81 8.94
CA ASN A 335 22.65 1.12 9.39
C ASN A 335 21.66 0.88 8.23
N ASN A 336 21.53 1.83 7.29
CA ASN A 336 20.72 1.68 6.09
C ASN A 336 21.31 0.64 5.11
N ALA A 337 22.63 0.60 4.95
CA ALA A 337 23.31 -0.44 4.17
C ALA A 337 23.12 -1.84 4.79
N LEU A 338 23.25 -1.96 6.12
CA LEU A 338 23.00 -3.21 6.85
C LEU A 338 21.54 -3.67 6.75
N ARG A 339 20.56 -2.77 6.83
CA ARG A 339 19.14 -3.09 6.58
C ARG A 339 18.91 -3.58 5.15
N THR A 340 19.55 -2.95 4.17
CA THR A 340 19.43 -3.33 2.75
C THR A 340 20.04 -4.72 2.52
N ASN A 341 21.19 -5.01 3.13
CA ASN A 341 21.83 -6.33 3.10
C ASN A 341 20.98 -7.39 3.82
N LEU A 342 20.35 -7.07 4.95
CA LEU A 342 19.45 -7.97 5.67
C LEU A 342 18.22 -8.33 4.80
N ALA A 343 17.54 -7.34 4.22
CA ALA A 343 16.40 -7.57 3.33
C ALA A 343 16.79 -8.41 2.09
N ALA A 344 17.99 -8.20 1.54
CA ALA A 344 18.52 -9.03 0.46
C ALA A 344 18.78 -10.49 0.90
N LEU A 345 19.30 -10.70 2.12
CA LEU A 345 19.48 -12.04 2.69
C LEU A 345 18.14 -12.73 2.98
N GLU A 346 17.13 -12.00 3.47
CA GLU A 346 15.76 -12.49 3.65
C GLU A 346 15.11 -12.88 2.31
N GLN A 347 15.34 -12.10 1.24
CA GLN A 347 14.89 -12.42 -0.11
C GLN A 347 15.58 -13.68 -0.67
N ILE A 348 16.89 -13.84 -0.42
CA ILE A 348 17.64 -15.05 -0.80
C ILE A 348 17.15 -16.27 0.00
N GLN A 349 16.89 -16.11 1.30
CA GLN A 349 16.39 -17.18 2.17
C GLN A 349 14.98 -17.63 1.76
N THR A 350 14.10 -16.70 1.42
CA THR A 350 12.74 -17.02 0.94
C THR A 350 12.77 -17.70 -0.44
N SER A 351 13.57 -17.22 -1.40
CA SER A 351 13.80 -17.91 -2.69
C SER A 351 14.29 -19.34 -2.49
N LYS A 352 15.33 -19.52 -1.66
CA LYS A 352 15.92 -20.84 -1.38
C LYS A 352 14.96 -21.78 -0.63
N THR A 353 14.03 -21.23 0.15
CA THR A 353 12.96 -22.00 0.81
C THR A 353 11.91 -22.47 -0.21
N GLN A 354 11.57 -21.63 -1.19
CA GLN A 354 10.70 -22.00 -2.31
C GLN A 354 11.34 -23.08 -3.19
N GLU A 355 12.63 -22.93 -3.54
CA GLU A 355 13.41 -23.96 -4.25
C GLU A 355 13.40 -25.31 -3.51
N LEU A 356 13.65 -25.31 -2.20
CA LEU A 356 13.61 -26.52 -1.38
C LEU A 356 12.22 -27.15 -1.32
N ASN A 357 11.14 -26.35 -1.34
CA ASN A 357 9.78 -26.87 -1.38
C ASN A 357 9.43 -27.46 -2.76
N MET A 358 9.79 -26.82 -3.87
CA MET A 358 9.64 -27.41 -5.21
C MET A 358 10.42 -28.72 -5.35
N LEU A 359 11.65 -28.79 -4.81
CA LEU A 359 12.45 -30.02 -4.80
C LEU A 359 11.82 -31.14 -3.95
N ARG A 360 11.18 -30.79 -2.82
CA ARG A 360 10.38 -31.73 -2.01
C ARG A 360 9.17 -32.23 -2.79
N GLU A 361 8.41 -31.33 -3.42
CA GLU A 361 7.23 -31.67 -4.23
C GLU A 361 7.60 -32.60 -5.39
N GLN A 362 8.67 -32.28 -6.13
CA GLN A 362 9.23 -33.16 -7.16
C GLN A 362 9.66 -34.52 -6.61
N THR A 363 10.31 -34.55 -5.44
CA THR A 363 10.70 -35.80 -4.78
C THR A 363 9.49 -36.64 -4.38
N THR A 364 8.42 -36.02 -3.85
CA THR A 364 7.17 -36.72 -3.53
C THR A 364 6.43 -37.21 -4.78
N GLY A 365 6.44 -36.43 -5.87
CA GLY A 365 5.88 -36.85 -7.16
C GLY A 365 6.60 -38.07 -7.72
N LEU A 366 7.93 -38.03 -7.80
CA LEU A 366 8.74 -39.17 -8.25
C LEU A 366 8.60 -40.39 -7.32
N THR A 367 8.38 -40.19 -6.02
CA THR A 367 8.12 -41.29 -5.06
C THR A 367 6.75 -41.92 -5.31
N ALA A 368 5.73 -41.11 -5.59
CA ALA A 368 4.39 -41.59 -5.94
C ALA A 368 4.37 -42.31 -7.31
N GLU A 369 5.08 -41.79 -8.31
CA GLU A 369 5.28 -42.46 -9.60
C GLU A 369 6.00 -43.80 -9.43
N LEU A 370 7.04 -43.87 -8.58
CA LEU A 370 7.73 -45.12 -8.26
C LEU A 370 6.79 -46.14 -7.60
N GLN A 371 5.98 -45.72 -6.63
CA GLN A 371 4.99 -46.57 -5.98
C GLN A 371 3.88 -47.03 -6.93
N GLN A 372 3.42 -46.16 -7.84
CA GLN A 372 2.49 -46.54 -8.90
C GLN A 372 3.12 -47.59 -9.83
N ARG A 373 4.38 -47.43 -10.24
CA ARG A 373 5.08 -48.44 -11.05
C ARG A 373 5.33 -49.76 -10.30
N GLN A 374 5.48 -49.73 -8.98
CA GLN A 374 5.57 -50.93 -8.15
C GLN A 374 4.22 -51.66 -8.11
N THR A 375 3.13 -50.96 -7.82
CA THR A 375 1.77 -51.55 -7.82
C THR A 375 1.34 -52.06 -9.20
N GLU A 376 1.60 -51.33 -10.28
CA GLU A 376 1.39 -51.81 -11.66
C GLU A 376 2.19 -53.10 -11.96
N TYR A 377 3.40 -53.23 -11.42
CA TYR A 377 4.24 -54.43 -11.59
C TYR A 377 3.73 -55.61 -10.74
N GLU A 378 3.22 -55.35 -9.54
CA GLU A 378 2.59 -56.34 -8.67
C GLU A 378 1.27 -56.86 -9.29
N ASP A 379 0.42 -55.97 -9.83
CA ASP A 379 -0.80 -56.34 -10.56
C ASP A 379 -0.50 -57.18 -11.81
N LEU A 380 0.53 -56.81 -12.59
CA LEU A 380 0.97 -57.58 -13.76
C LEU A 380 1.58 -58.95 -13.38
N MET A 381 2.26 -59.03 -12.23
CA MET A 381 2.72 -60.31 -11.67
C MET A 381 1.54 -61.19 -11.22
N GLY A 382 0.52 -60.61 -10.59
CA GLY A 382 -0.72 -61.32 -10.25
C GLY A 382 -1.42 -61.89 -11.50
N GLN A 383 -1.65 -61.05 -12.52
CA GLN A 383 -2.23 -61.47 -13.80
C GLN A 383 -1.41 -62.59 -14.48
N LYS A 384 -0.07 -62.51 -14.43
CA LYS A 384 0.82 -63.55 -14.95
C LYS A 384 0.68 -64.86 -14.19
N ASP A 385 0.58 -64.83 -12.87
CA ASP A 385 0.50 -66.04 -12.05
C ASP A 385 -0.91 -66.66 -12.07
N ASP A 386 -1.97 -65.85 -12.26
CA ASP A 386 -3.33 -66.29 -12.63
C ASP A 386 -3.33 -67.00 -14.00
N LEU A 387 -2.75 -66.40 -15.04
CA LEU A 387 -2.65 -67.00 -16.37
C LEU A 387 -1.81 -68.29 -16.36
N ASN A 388 -0.74 -68.34 -15.56
CA ASN A 388 0.06 -69.54 -15.34
C ASN A 388 -0.74 -70.63 -14.61
N SER A 389 -1.60 -70.26 -13.67
CA SER A 389 -2.52 -71.19 -12.98
C SER A 389 -3.58 -71.74 -13.92
N GLN A 390 -4.22 -70.89 -14.73
CA GLN A 390 -5.15 -71.30 -15.79
C GLN A 390 -4.47 -72.20 -16.83
N LEU A 391 -3.22 -71.91 -17.21
CA LEU A 391 -2.43 -72.77 -18.08
C LEU A 391 -2.18 -74.14 -17.43
N GLN A 392 -1.77 -74.20 -16.16
CA GLN A 392 -1.61 -75.47 -15.44
C GLN A 392 -2.93 -76.25 -15.34
N GLU A 393 -4.08 -75.59 -15.13
CA GLU A 393 -5.37 -76.26 -15.11
C GLU A 393 -5.76 -76.79 -16.49
N SER A 394 -5.51 -76.05 -17.57
CA SER A 394 -5.70 -76.53 -18.94
C SER A 394 -4.78 -77.71 -19.26
N LEU A 395 -3.54 -77.72 -18.76
CA LEU A 395 -2.61 -78.84 -18.90
C LEU A 395 -3.09 -80.06 -18.12
N ARG A 396 -3.56 -79.91 -16.88
CA ARG A 396 -4.17 -81.00 -16.09
C ARG A 396 -5.44 -81.53 -16.74
N ALA A 397 -6.26 -80.68 -17.36
CA ALA A 397 -7.43 -81.09 -18.13
C ALA A 397 -7.04 -81.87 -19.39
N ASN A 398 -6.04 -81.40 -20.14
CA ASN A 398 -5.48 -82.11 -21.30
C ASN A 398 -4.85 -83.45 -20.90
N SER A 399 -4.16 -83.55 -19.76
CA SER A 399 -3.67 -84.83 -19.22
C SER A 399 -4.82 -85.82 -18.98
N ARG A 400 -5.91 -85.39 -18.33
CA ARG A 400 -7.10 -86.23 -18.13
C ARG A 400 -7.77 -86.65 -19.43
N LEU A 401 -7.82 -85.77 -20.42
CA LEU A 401 -8.35 -86.10 -21.76
C LEU A 401 -7.43 -87.07 -22.51
N LEU A 402 -6.12 -86.99 -22.33
CA LEU A 402 -5.16 -87.96 -22.87
C LEU A 402 -5.25 -89.32 -22.17
N GLU A 403 -5.43 -89.33 -20.84
CA GLU A 403 -5.71 -90.54 -20.05
C GLU A 403 -6.99 -91.22 -20.56
N GLN A 404 -8.09 -90.47 -20.71
CA GLN A 404 -9.35 -90.99 -21.27
C GLN A 404 -9.23 -91.49 -22.71
N LEU A 405 -8.46 -90.80 -23.56
CA LEU A 405 -8.19 -91.28 -24.94
C LEU A 405 -7.32 -92.54 -24.95
N GLN A 406 -6.45 -92.73 -23.96
CA GLN A 406 -5.66 -93.94 -23.79
C GLN A 406 -6.52 -95.09 -23.24
N GLU A 407 -7.41 -94.83 -22.29
CA GLU A 407 -8.41 -95.80 -21.80
C GLU A 407 -9.31 -96.29 -22.95
N ILE A 408 -9.93 -95.38 -23.71
CA ILE A 408 -10.74 -95.72 -24.90
C ILE A 408 -9.90 -96.45 -25.96
N GLY A 409 -8.61 -96.13 -26.08
CA GLY A 409 -7.67 -96.85 -26.92
C GLY A 409 -7.50 -98.31 -26.50
N GLN A 410 -7.33 -98.57 -25.20
CA GLN A 410 -7.21 -99.90 -24.62
C GLN A 410 -8.51 -100.70 -24.67
N GLU A 411 -9.67 -100.07 -24.39
CA GLU A 411 -10.99 -100.69 -24.57
C GLU A 411 -11.21 -101.13 -26.03
N LYS A 412 -10.84 -100.27 -26.99
CA LYS A 412 -10.91 -100.60 -28.42
C LYS A 412 -9.98 -101.76 -28.78
N GLU A 413 -8.75 -101.77 -28.26
CA GLU A 413 -7.79 -102.86 -28.51
C GLU A 413 -8.31 -104.20 -27.94
N GLN A 414 -8.87 -104.19 -26.73
CA GLN A 414 -9.53 -105.35 -26.11
C GLN A 414 -10.71 -105.85 -26.96
N LEU A 415 -11.62 -104.96 -27.38
CA LEU A 415 -12.74 -105.30 -28.26
C LEU A 415 -12.28 -105.88 -29.61
N THR A 416 -11.15 -105.41 -30.16
CA THR A 416 -10.59 -106.04 -31.37
C THR A 416 -9.93 -107.40 -31.10
N GLN A 417 -9.39 -107.63 -29.90
CA GLN A 417 -8.87 -108.94 -29.51
C GLN A 417 -10.00 -109.95 -29.29
N GLU A 418 -11.09 -109.58 -28.59
CA GLU A 418 -12.30 -110.41 -28.44
C GLU A 418 -12.94 -110.75 -29.81
N LEU A 419 -13.02 -109.78 -30.72
CA LEU A 419 -13.49 -110.01 -32.09
C LEU A 419 -12.55 -110.94 -32.88
N GLN A 420 -11.24 -110.86 -32.65
CA GLN A 420 -10.26 -111.71 -33.32
C GLN A 420 -10.27 -113.14 -32.76
N GLU A 421 -10.41 -113.33 -31.44
CA GLU A 421 -10.55 -114.65 -30.81
C GLU A 421 -11.84 -115.34 -31.23
N THR A 422 -12.97 -114.63 -31.27
CA THR A 422 -14.26 -115.19 -31.74
C THR A 422 -14.22 -115.55 -33.22
N LEU A 423 -13.60 -114.73 -34.08
CA LEU A 423 -13.33 -115.09 -35.47
C LEU A 423 -12.45 -116.35 -35.56
N GLN A 424 -11.40 -116.45 -34.76
CA GLN A 424 -10.46 -117.57 -34.80
C GLN A 424 -11.13 -118.89 -34.36
N GLN A 425 -12.02 -118.86 -33.35
CA GLN A 425 -12.84 -120.02 -32.98
C GLN A 425 -13.73 -120.49 -34.14
N THR A 426 -14.42 -119.58 -34.86
CA THR A 426 -15.26 -119.97 -36.02
C THR A 426 -14.44 -120.55 -37.18
N VAL A 427 -13.17 -120.16 -37.34
CA VAL A 427 -12.27 -120.74 -38.34
C VAL A 427 -11.85 -122.16 -37.95
N GLU A 428 -11.60 -122.42 -36.66
CA GLU A 428 -11.26 -123.77 -36.17
C GLU A 428 -12.44 -124.75 -36.30
N GLU A 429 -13.68 -124.32 -36.03
CA GLU A 429 -14.89 -125.12 -36.27
C GLU A 429 -15.07 -125.49 -37.75
N LEU A 430 -14.88 -124.53 -38.66
CA LEU A 430 -14.93 -124.77 -40.11
C LEU A 430 -13.83 -125.72 -40.58
N GLN A 431 -12.61 -125.62 -40.02
CA GLN A 431 -11.53 -126.55 -40.33
C GLN A 431 -11.85 -127.99 -39.86
N ALA A 432 -12.45 -128.16 -38.67
CA ALA A 432 -12.89 -129.47 -38.20
C ALA A 432 -13.96 -130.08 -39.14
N GLN A 433 -14.89 -129.26 -39.63
CA GLN A 433 -15.94 -129.69 -40.57
C GLN A 433 -15.35 -130.15 -41.92
N VAL A 434 -14.34 -129.48 -42.45
CA VAL A 434 -13.64 -129.88 -43.70
C VAL A 434 -12.94 -131.24 -43.55
N HIS A 435 -12.21 -131.47 -42.45
CA HIS A 435 -11.54 -132.75 -42.21
C HIS A 435 -12.53 -133.93 -42.12
N SER A 436 -13.75 -133.70 -41.60
CA SER A 436 -14.83 -134.69 -41.60
C SER A 436 -15.35 -135.02 -43.01
N MET A 437 -15.25 -134.08 -43.97
CA MET A 437 -15.75 -134.27 -45.34
C MET A 437 -14.76 -135.02 -46.23
N ASP A 438 -13.45 -134.76 -46.11
CA ASP A 438 -12.43 -135.50 -46.86
C ASP A 438 -12.37 -136.99 -46.45
N GLY A 439 -12.64 -137.30 -45.18
CA GLY A 439 -12.80 -138.68 -44.71
C GLY A 439 -13.93 -139.46 -45.41
N ALA A 440 -15.03 -138.78 -45.76
CA ALA A 440 -16.13 -139.37 -46.52
C ALA A 440 -15.79 -139.49 -48.02
N LYS A 441 -15.14 -138.47 -48.60
CA LYS A 441 -14.72 -138.44 -50.02
C LYS A 441 -13.87 -139.66 -50.41
N GLY A 442 -12.86 -139.99 -49.59
CA GLY A 442 -11.99 -141.16 -49.82
C GLY A 442 -12.70 -142.52 -49.74
N TRP A 443 -13.95 -142.60 -49.25
CA TRP A 443 -14.78 -143.81 -49.33
C TRP A 443 -15.43 -143.95 -50.71
N PHE A 444 -15.99 -142.87 -51.24
CA PHE A 444 -16.63 -142.84 -52.55
C PHE A 444 -15.64 -143.09 -53.70
N GLU A 445 -14.42 -142.55 -53.65
CA GLU A 445 -13.42 -142.69 -54.72
C GLU A 445 -13.02 -144.16 -54.99
N ARG A 446 -12.93 -145.01 -53.96
CA ARG A 446 -12.68 -146.46 -54.14
C ARG A 446 -13.89 -147.16 -54.74
N ARG A 447 -15.08 -146.85 -54.23
CA ARG A 447 -16.38 -147.40 -54.64
C ARG A 447 -16.70 -147.09 -56.11
N LEU A 448 -16.27 -145.93 -56.59
CA LEU A 448 -16.42 -145.49 -57.98
C LEU A 448 -15.50 -146.31 -58.90
N LYS A 449 -14.21 -146.43 -58.54
CA LYS A 449 -13.21 -147.10 -59.38
C LYS A 449 -13.49 -148.59 -59.61
N GLU A 450 -13.96 -149.31 -58.57
CA GLU A 450 -14.41 -150.71 -58.69
C GLU A 450 -15.59 -150.88 -59.67
N ALA A 451 -16.45 -149.86 -59.78
CA ALA A 451 -17.56 -149.84 -60.73
C ALA A 451 -17.12 -149.45 -62.15
N GLU A 452 -16.17 -148.52 -62.31
CA GLU A 452 -15.61 -148.10 -63.60
C GLU A 452 -14.88 -149.25 -64.31
N GLU A 453 -14.04 -149.99 -63.60
CA GLU A 453 -13.30 -151.15 -64.14
C GLU A 453 -14.26 -152.27 -64.58
N SER A 454 -15.34 -152.51 -63.81
CA SER A 454 -16.41 -153.46 -64.18
C SER A 454 -17.18 -153.01 -65.43
N LEU A 455 -17.45 -151.71 -65.57
CA LEU A 455 -18.20 -151.16 -66.70
C LEU A 455 -17.39 -151.24 -68.01
N GLN A 456 -16.06 -151.07 -67.95
CA GLN A 456 -15.20 -151.15 -69.13
C GLN A 456 -15.10 -152.57 -69.71
N GLN A 457 -15.01 -153.61 -68.86
CA GLN A 457 -15.08 -155.00 -69.36
C GLN A 457 -16.43 -155.28 -70.03
N GLN A 458 -17.53 -154.88 -69.39
CA GLN A 458 -18.87 -155.09 -69.93
C GLN A 458 -19.12 -154.30 -71.24
N GLN A 459 -18.49 -153.14 -71.44
CA GLN A 459 -18.54 -152.40 -72.70
C GLN A 459 -17.84 -153.13 -73.85
N GLN A 460 -16.67 -153.74 -73.62
CA GLN A 460 -15.94 -154.46 -74.67
C GLN A 460 -16.71 -155.69 -75.17
N GLU A 461 -17.28 -156.50 -74.26
CA GLU A 461 -18.11 -157.64 -74.65
C GLU A 461 -19.35 -157.23 -75.46
N GLN A 462 -19.99 -156.12 -75.09
CA GLN A 462 -21.14 -155.59 -75.83
C GLN A 462 -20.74 -155.04 -77.20
N GLU A 463 -19.58 -154.41 -77.35
CA GLU A 463 -19.13 -153.86 -78.64
C GLU A 463 -18.76 -154.95 -79.66
N GLU A 464 -18.18 -156.08 -79.21
CA GLU A 464 -17.94 -157.24 -80.08
C GLU A 464 -19.25 -157.96 -80.45
N ALA A 465 -20.17 -158.15 -79.49
CA ALA A 465 -21.50 -158.72 -79.75
C ALA A 465 -22.30 -157.87 -80.75
N LEU A 466 -22.26 -156.53 -80.61
CA LEU A 466 -22.89 -155.60 -81.54
C LEU A 466 -22.28 -155.63 -82.95
N LYS A 467 -20.99 -155.96 -83.11
CA LYS A 467 -20.40 -156.19 -84.44
C LYS A 467 -20.98 -157.44 -85.11
N GLN A 468 -20.95 -158.59 -84.44
CA GLN A 468 -21.49 -159.83 -85.02
C GLN A 468 -22.99 -159.71 -85.34
N CYS A 469 -23.76 -159.10 -84.45
CA CYS A 469 -25.19 -158.86 -84.65
C CYS A 469 -25.46 -157.91 -85.84
N ARG A 470 -24.65 -156.86 -86.03
CA ARG A 470 -24.74 -155.98 -87.22
C ARG A 470 -24.40 -156.70 -88.52
N GLU A 471 -23.39 -157.57 -88.54
CA GLU A 471 -23.04 -158.33 -89.75
C GLU A 471 -24.12 -159.36 -90.11
N GLN A 472 -24.69 -160.05 -89.12
CA GLN A 472 -25.82 -160.96 -89.31
C GLN A 472 -27.05 -160.22 -89.87
N HIS A 473 -27.49 -159.14 -89.22
CA HIS A 473 -28.62 -158.35 -89.70
C HIS A 473 -28.36 -157.69 -91.06
N ALA A 474 -27.12 -157.30 -91.40
CA ALA A 474 -26.79 -156.79 -92.73
C ALA A 474 -26.84 -157.86 -93.83
N GLY A 475 -26.68 -159.15 -93.49
CA GLY A 475 -26.95 -160.28 -94.37
C GLY A 475 -28.45 -160.55 -94.52
N GLU A 476 -29.19 -160.58 -93.42
CA GLU A 476 -30.64 -160.79 -93.40
C GLU A 476 -31.39 -159.68 -94.17
N LEU A 477 -30.98 -158.41 -94.02
CA LEU A 477 -31.61 -157.29 -94.71
C LEU A 477 -31.52 -157.47 -96.23
N LYS A 478 -30.34 -157.82 -96.76
CA LYS A 478 -30.13 -158.06 -98.20
C LYS A 478 -30.96 -159.24 -98.70
N SER A 479 -31.03 -160.33 -97.94
CA SER A 479 -31.89 -161.47 -98.27
C SER A 479 -33.36 -161.07 -98.33
N LYS A 480 -33.81 -160.19 -97.42
CA LYS A 480 -35.20 -159.68 -97.41
C LYS A 480 -35.46 -158.61 -98.46
N GLU A 481 -34.47 -157.83 -98.86
CA GLU A 481 -34.55 -156.91 -99.99
C GLU A 481 -34.64 -157.66 -101.32
N GLU A 482 -33.88 -158.76 -101.50
CA GLU A 482 -34.03 -159.65 -102.66
C GLU A 482 -35.40 -160.34 -102.70
N GLU A 483 -35.91 -160.84 -101.56
CA GLU A 483 -37.27 -161.39 -101.49
C GLU A 483 -38.33 -160.32 -101.80
N LEU A 484 -38.22 -159.12 -101.21
CA LEU A 484 -39.14 -158.01 -101.49
C LEU A 484 -39.09 -157.57 -102.96
N GLN A 485 -37.91 -157.60 -103.59
CA GLN A 485 -37.81 -157.29 -105.02
C GLN A 485 -38.48 -158.37 -105.86
N ARG A 486 -38.24 -159.66 -105.60
CA ARG A 486 -38.94 -160.77 -106.29
C ARG A 486 -40.47 -160.67 -106.14
N VAL A 487 -40.96 -160.24 -104.96
CA VAL A 487 -42.40 -160.01 -104.73
C VAL A 487 -42.93 -158.77 -105.47
N ARG A 488 -42.14 -157.69 -105.58
CA ARG A 488 -42.48 -156.53 -106.44
C ARG A 488 -42.53 -156.92 -107.92
N ASP A 489 -41.56 -157.68 -108.39
CA ASP A 489 -41.47 -158.13 -109.78
C ASP A 489 -42.69 -159.00 -110.12
N GLN A 490 -43.09 -159.91 -109.22
CA GLN A 490 -44.32 -160.70 -109.34
C GLN A 490 -45.60 -159.84 -109.31
N LEU A 491 -45.66 -158.81 -108.45
CA LEU A 491 -46.80 -157.90 -108.39
C LEU A 491 -46.91 -157.04 -109.66
N GLN A 492 -45.79 -156.55 -110.20
CA GLN A 492 -45.75 -155.84 -111.46
C GLN A 492 -46.18 -156.76 -112.62
N GLN A 493 -45.69 -158.00 -112.66
CA GLN A 493 -46.07 -158.98 -113.67
C GLN A 493 -47.59 -159.29 -113.62
N ALA A 494 -48.17 -159.43 -112.42
CA ALA A 494 -49.61 -159.60 -112.25
C ALA A 494 -50.42 -158.35 -112.67
N GLN A 495 -49.87 -157.15 -112.51
CA GLN A 495 -50.48 -155.91 -113.02
C GLN A 495 -50.35 -155.79 -114.54
N GLU A 496 -49.24 -156.22 -115.15
CA GLU A 496 -49.09 -156.30 -116.61
C GLU A 496 -50.05 -157.35 -117.22
N GLU A 497 -50.30 -158.46 -116.53
CA GLU A 497 -51.37 -159.43 -116.88
C GLU A 497 -52.77 -158.84 -116.72
N GLN A 498 -53.04 -158.07 -115.67
CA GLN A 498 -54.31 -157.36 -115.49
C GLN A 498 -54.55 -156.33 -116.60
N ASP A 499 -53.49 -155.62 -117.01
CA ASP A 499 -53.52 -154.62 -118.08
C ASP A 499 -53.66 -155.27 -119.47
N CYS A 500 -53.07 -156.46 -119.65
CA CYS A 500 -53.32 -157.38 -120.77
C CYS A 500 -54.81 -157.74 -120.84
N HIS A 501 -55.41 -158.21 -119.74
CA HIS A 501 -56.82 -158.57 -119.68
C HIS A 501 -57.75 -157.37 -119.90
N LEU A 502 -57.40 -156.17 -119.41
CA LEU A 502 -58.13 -154.94 -119.72
C LEU A 502 -58.10 -154.60 -121.21
N LYS A 503 -56.97 -154.82 -121.89
CA LYS A 503 -56.85 -154.67 -123.36
C LYS A 503 -57.72 -155.70 -124.10
N THR A 504 -57.73 -156.96 -123.67
CA THR A 504 -58.62 -158.00 -124.25
C THR A 504 -60.10 -157.71 -124.00
N ILE A 505 -60.47 -157.24 -122.81
CA ILE A 505 -61.85 -156.80 -122.50
C ILE A 505 -62.24 -155.59 -123.36
N SER A 506 -61.29 -154.70 -123.68
CA SER A 506 -61.53 -153.56 -124.58
C SER A 506 -61.73 -154.02 -126.03
N SER A 507 -60.94 -154.97 -126.55
CA SER A 507 -61.14 -155.50 -127.90
C SER A 507 -62.45 -156.29 -128.01
N LEU A 508 -62.78 -157.14 -127.03
CA LEU A 508 -64.06 -157.86 -127.00
C LEU A 508 -65.26 -156.89 -126.90
N LYS A 509 -65.15 -155.78 -126.18
CA LYS A 509 -66.17 -154.71 -126.19
C LYS A 509 -66.31 -154.04 -127.56
N GLN A 510 -65.22 -153.89 -128.30
CA GLN A 510 -65.24 -153.35 -129.66
C GLN A 510 -65.82 -154.37 -130.66
N GLU A 511 -65.51 -155.67 -130.55
CA GLU A 511 -66.15 -156.73 -131.36
C GLU A 511 -67.65 -156.87 -131.05
N VAL A 512 -68.08 -156.73 -129.79
CA VAL A 512 -69.51 -156.65 -129.42
C VAL A 512 -70.17 -155.42 -130.04
N LYS A 513 -69.46 -154.29 -130.13
CA LYS A 513 -69.98 -153.08 -130.79
C LYS A 513 -70.06 -153.24 -132.30
N ASP A 514 -69.06 -153.86 -132.93
CA ASP A 514 -69.01 -154.07 -134.38
C ASP A 514 -69.99 -155.17 -134.83
N THR A 515 -70.27 -156.16 -133.99
CA THR A 515 -71.37 -157.11 -134.22
C THR A 515 -72.75 -156.47 -133.98
N VAL A 516 -72.89 -155.51 -133.06
CA VAL A 516 -74.10 -154.69 -132.92
C VAL A 516 -74.32 -153.77 -134.13
N ASP A 517 -73.30 -153.07 -134.63
CA ASP A 517 -73.45 -152.27 -135.86
C ASP A 517 -73.59 -153.16 -137.11
N GLY A 518 -73.03 -154.38 -137.11
CA GLY A 518 -73.32 -155.44 -138.08
C GLY A 518 -74.78 -155.88 -138.07
N GLN A 519 -75.35 -156.11 -136.88
CA GLN A 519 -76.80 -156.32 -136.71
C GLN A 519 -77.59 -155.09 -137.18
N ARG A 520 -77.11 -153.87 -136.92
CA ARG A 520 -77.75 -152.60 -137.33
C ARG A 520 -77.73 -152.38 -138.85
N ILE A 521 -76.72 -152.88 -139.55
CA ILE A 521 -76.67 -152.96 -141.02
C ILE A 521 -77.64 -154.04 -141.52
N LEU A 522 -77.68 -155.20 -140.85
CA LEU A 522 -78.69 -156.24 -141.08
C LEU A 522 -80.11 -155.86 -140.62
N GLU A 523 -80.30 -154.76 -139.89
CA GLU A 523 -81.59 -154.11 -139.57
C GLU A 523 -81.95 -152.97 -140.52
N LYS A 524 -80.96 -152.33 -141.16
CA LYS A 524 -81.20 -151.55 -142.38
C LYS A 524 -81.79 -152.43 -143.49
N LYS A 525 -81.44 -153.73 -143.55
CA LYS A 525 -82.27 -154.90 -143.98
C LYS A 525 -83.10 -154.75 -145.28
N GLY A 526 -84.05 -155.65 -145.45
CA GLY A 526 -85.45 -155.35 -145.09
C GLY A 526 -85.96 -153.92 -145.25
N SER A 527 -85.39 -152.85 -144.68
CA SER A 527 -85.92 -151.49 -144.93
C SER A 527 -85.68 -151.04 -146.38
N ALA A 528 -84.57 -151.48 -147.01
CA ALA A 528 -84.33 -151.29 -148.43
C ALA A 528 -85.17 -152.25 -149.28
N ALA A 529 -85.27 -153.53 -148.89
CA ALA A 529 -86.10 -154.51 -149.58
C ALA A 529 -87.60 -154.14 -149.55
N LEU A 530 -88.15 -153.72 -148.40
CA LEU A 530 -89.50 -153.16 -148.28
C LEU A 530 -89.67 -151.89 -149.11
N LYS A 531 -88.63 -151.08 -149.30
CA LYS A 531 -88.71 -149.85 -150.12
C LYS A 531 -88.85 -150.15 -151.60
N ASP A 532 -88.10 -151.11 -152.16
CA ASP A 532 -88.24 -151.44 -153.58
C ASP A 532 -89.35 -152.46 -153.89
N LEU A 533 -89.77 -153.28 -152.92
CA LEU A 533 -91.09 -153.94 -152.97
C LEU A 533 -92.23 -152.89 -152.92
N LYS A 534 -92.10 -151.81 -152.12
CA LYS A 534 -93.00 -150.63 -152.20
C LYS A 534 -92.85 -149.85 -153.51
N ARG A 535 -91.73 -149.96 -154.24
CA ARG A 535 -91.54 -149.30 -155.54
C ARG A 535 -92.12 -150.13 -156.68
N GLN A 536 -92.07 -151.46 -156.59
CA GLN A 536 -92.88 -152.35 -157.42
C GLN A 536 -94.38 -152.09 -157.16
N LEU A 537 -94.79 -151.89 -155.90
CA LEU A 537 -96.14 -151.39 -155.56
C LEU A 537 -96.43 -149.96 -156.10
N HIS A 538 -95.41 -149.20 -156.51
CA HIS A 538 -95.56 -147.86 -157.09
C HIS A 538 -95.54 -147.84 -158.64
N LEU A 539 -95.15 -148.94 -159.30
CA LEU A 539 -95.40 -149.15 -160.73
C LEU A 539 -96.89 -148.96 -161.05
N GLU A 540 -97.74 -149.43 -160.15
CA GLU A 540 -99.20 -149.38 -160.24
C GLU A 540 -99.79 -147.98 -159.94
N ARG A 541 -99.03 -147.04 -159.35
CA ARG A 541 -99.53 -145.67 -159.08
C ARG A 541 -98.99 -144.57 -159.99
N LYS A 542 -97.70 -144.53 -160.34
CA LYS A 542 -97.21 -143.53 -161.33
C LYS A 542 -97.28 -143.97 -162.80
N ARG A 543 -98.00 -145.07 -163.07
CA ARG A 543 -98.75 -145.25 -164.32
C ARG A 543 -100.07 -144.47 -164.35
N ALA A 544 -100.59 -144.02 -163.19
CA ALA A 544 -101.76 -143.13 -163.11
C ALA A 544 -101.39 -141.63 -163.05
N ASP A 545 -100.33 -141.22 -162.30
CA ASP A 545 -99.79 -139.83 -162.14
C ASP A 545 -98.28 -139.70 -162.59
N LYS A 546 -97.55 -138.61 -162.97
CA LYS A 546 -97.75 -137.14 -163.14
C LYS A 546 -97.06 -135.90 -162.08
N LEU A 547 -95.80 -135.68 -161.21
CA LEU A 547 -94.85 -134.40 -160.41
C LEU A 547 -93.70 -134.22 -158.98
N GLN A 548 -92.70 -133.16 -158.45
CA GLN A 548 -91.73 -132.72 -157.01
C GLN A 548 -90.33 -131.58 -156.57
N GLU A 549 -89.63 -131.07 -155.28
CA GLU A 549 -88.30 -130.00 -154.76
C GLU A 549 -87.35 -129.58 -153.20
N ARG A 550 -86.22 -128.61 -152.76
CA ARG A 550 -85.25 -128.15 -151.32
C ARG A 550 -83.87 -126.99 -150.84
N LEU A 551 -83.25 -126.40 -149.56
CA LEU A 551 -81.78 -125.53 -148.99
C LEU A 551 -81.14 -124.65 -147.48
N GLN A 552 -79.77 -124.10 -147.01
CA GLN A 552 -78.88 -122.90 -146.02
C GLN A 552 -77.74 -122.63 -144.56
N ASP A 553 -76.90 -121.46 -144.01
CA ASP A 553 -75.50 -121.06 -142.98
C ASP A 553 -74.94 -119.57 -142.00
N ILE A 554 -73.85 -118.88 -141.11
CA ILE A 554 -72.50 -118.67 -139.96
C ILE A 554 -71.62 -117.22 -139.17
N LEU A 555 -70.57 -116.95 -138.04
CA LEU A 555 -69.71 -115.60 -137.25
C LEU A 555 -68.29 -115.30 -136.05
N THR A 556 -67.66 -114.10 -135.28
CA THR A 556 -66.21 -113.61 -134.34
C THR A 556 -65.67 -112.45 -132.98
N ASN A 557 -64.35 -111.87 -132.41
CA ASN A 557 -63.71 -110.97 -131.00
C ASN A 557 -62.20 -109.95 -130.51
N SER A 558 -61.56 -109.36 -129.21
CA SER A 558 -60.23 -108.29 -128.67
C SER A 558 -59.45 -107.66 -127.10
N LYS A 559 -58.36 -106.63 -126.67
CA LYS A 559 -57.39 -106.12 -125.24
C LYS A 559 -56.25 -104.73 -124.70
N SER A 560 -55.53 -104.26 -123.40
CA SER A 560 -54.46 -102.96 -122.80
C SER A 560 -53.48 -102.52 -121.28
N ARG A 561 -52.49 -101.40 -120.80
CA ARG A 561 -51.57 -100.85 -119.37
C ARG A 561 -50.42 -99.46 -118.89
N SER A 562 -49.85 -98.83 -117.59
CA SER A 562 -48.58 -97.70 -117.04
C SER A 562 -47.94 -96.97 -115.46
N GLY A 563 -46.79 -96.02 -115.00
CA GLY A 563 -46.22 -95.09 -113.59
C GLY A 563 -44.67 -94.32 -112.91
N LEU A 564 -44.28 -93.27 -111.83
CA LEU A 564 -42.85 -92.56 -111.03
C LEU A 564 -42.46 -91.30 -109.72
N GLU A 565 -41.20 -90.72 -109.02
CA GLU A 565 -40.72 -89.68 -107.65
C GLU A 565 -39.22 -88.70 -107.09
N GLU A 566 -38.81 -87.81 -105.89
CA GLU A 566 -37.47 -86.77 -105.30
C GLU A 566 -36.95 -85.86 -103.75
N LEU A 567 -35.74 -85.00 -103.26
CA LEU A 567 -35.07 -84.17 -101.82
C LEU A 567 -33.81 -82.84 -101.51
N VAL A 568 -32.97 -82.03 -100.47
CA VAL A 568 -32.50 -81.26 -98.93
C VAL A 568 -31.04 -80.25 -98.32
N LEU A 569 -30.71 -79.24 -97.18
CA LEU A 569 -29.31 -78.48 -96.39
C LEU A 569 -28.93 -77.09 -95.20
N SER A 570 -27.75 -76.61 -94.31
CA SER A 570 -27.19 -75.19 -93.38
C SER A 570 -25.87 -74.74 -92.14
N GLU A 571 -25.29 -73.47 -91.47
CA GLU A 571 -24.12 -72.96 -90.22
C GLU A 571 -23.38 -71.40 -89.49
N MET A 572 -22.53 -71.07 -88.23
CA MET A 572 -21.31 -70.07 -87.39
C MET A 572 -20.89 -68.55 -86.39
N ASN A 573 -19.79 -68.21 -85.36
CA ASN A 573 -18.82 -66.97 -84.57
C ASN A 573 -18.85 -65.80 -83.26
N SER A 574 -18.23 -64.49 -83.18
CA SER A 574 -17.94 -63.49 -81.92
C SER A 574 -17.36 -61.87 -81.91
N PRO A 575 -17.15 -60.98 -80.78
CA PRO A 575 -16.93 -59.38 -80.60
C PRO A 575 -15.94 -58.49 -79.54
N SER A 576 -15.91 -57.06 -79.31
CA SER A 576 -15.06 -56.08 -78.35
C SER A 576 -15.19 -54.43 -78.18
N ARG A 577 -14.56 -53.69 -77.14
CA ARG A 577 -13.80 -52.30 -77.05
C ARG A 577 -14.25 -50.80 -76.58
N THR A 578 -13.38 -50.02 -75.83
CA THR A 578 -13.03 -48.48 -75.77
C THR A 578 -13.89 -47.34 -75.02
N GLN A 579 -13.54 -46.03 -74.64
CA GLN A 579 -12.33 -45.11 -74.39
C GLN A 579 -12.59 -43.63 -73.74
N THR A 580 -11.59 -42.93 -73.05
CA THR A 580 -11.26 -41.44 -72.77
C THR A 580 -12.30 -40.30 -72.37
N GLY A 581 -12.02 -39.14 -71.67
CA GLY A 581 -10.88 -38.55 -70.89
C GLY A 581 -10.89 -36.98 -70.57
N ASP A 582 -10.26 -36.53 -69.46
CA ASP A 582 -9.56 -35.21 -69.13
C ASP A 582 -10.15 -33.95 -68.36
N SER A 583 -9.35 -33.43 -67.39
CA SER A 583 -9.09 -32.07 -66.78
C SER A 583 -10.08 -31.10 -66.06
N SER A 584 -9.50 -30.24 -65.18
CA SER A 584 -10.05 -29.13 -64.31
C SER A 584 -10.56 -29.52 -62.89
N SER A 585 -10.78 -28.65 -61.86
CA SER A 585 -10.77 -27.17 -61.69
C SER A 585 -10.47 -26.73 -60.21
N VAL A 586 -10.50 -25.42 -59.83
CA VAL A 586 -10.00 -24.88 -58.51
C VAL A 586 -10.86 -23.76 -57.82
N SER A 587 -11.24 -24.02 -56.55
CA SER A 587 -11.44 -23.17 -55.31
C SER A 587 -11.89 -21.69 -55.29
N SER A 588 -12.82 -21.33 -54.36
CA SER A 588 -12.55 -20.51 -53.11
C SER A 588 -13.80 -19.97 -52.36
N PHE A 589 -13.66 -19.73 -51.05
CA PHE A 589 -14.69 -19.36 -50.03
C PHE A 589 -15.18 -17.88 -50.02
N SER A 590 -16.36 -17.62 -49.42
CA SER A 590 -16.49 -16.74 -48.21
C SER A 590 -17.86 -16.86 -47.50
N TYR A 591 -18.06 -16.10 -46.41
CA TYR A 591 -19.01 -16.31 -45.29
C TYR A 591 -20.24 -15.36 -45.29
N ARG A 592 -21.15 -15.46 -44.30
CA ARG A 592 -22.37 -14.61 -44.15
C ARG A 592 -22.52 -14.03 -42.73
N GLU A 593 -23.40 -13.03 -42.58
CA GLU A 593 -23.37 -11.93 -41.61
C GLU A 593 -24.57 -11.92 -40.61
N ILE A 594 -24.82 -10.78 -39.91
CA ILE A 594 -26.09 -10.31 -39.26
C ILE A 594 -26.29 -10.77 -37.78
N LEU A 595 -26.62 -9.93 -36.77
CA LEU A 595 -26.91 -8.47 -36.66
C LEU A 595 -26.61 -7.86 -35.25
N ARG A 596 -26.92 -6.56 -35.06
CA ARG A 596 -26.82 -5.68 -33.85
C ARG A 596 -28.12 -5.71 -32.95
N GLU A 597 -28.42 -4.87 -31.93
CA GLU A 597 -28.12 -3.44 -31.63
C GLU A 597 -28.53 -2.92 -30.21
N LYS A 598 -28.26 -1.61 -29.95
CA LYS A 598 -28.82 -0.64 -28.95
C LYS A 598 -28.02 -0.47 -27.63
N GLU A 599 -27.46 0.69 -27.21
CA GLU A 599 -27.85 2.14 -27.09
C GLU A 599 -28.74 2.48 -25.86
N SER A 600 -28.60 3.60 -25.12
CA SER A 600 -27.69 4.80 -25.18
C SER A 600 -27.55 5.52 -23.80
N SER A 601 -26.93 6.71 -23.75
CA SER A 601 -26.45 7.46 -22.55
C SER A 601 -27.23 8.75 -22.21
N THR A 602 -26.97 9.42 -21.05
CA THR A 602 -26.74 10.91 -20.83
C THR A 602 -26.93 11.43 -19.38
N VAL A 603 -26.36 12.62 -19.07
CA VAL A 603 -26.33 13.43 -17.79
C VAL A 603 -26.10 14.95 -18.15
N PRO A 604 -25.77 15.99 -17.30
CA PRO A 604 -25.66 16.12 -15.82
C PRO A 604 -26.14 17.49 -15.16
N ALA A 605 -25.92 17.62 -13.83
CA ALA A 605 -25.44 18.81 -13.05
C ALA A 605 -26.32 20.05 -12.69
N ARG A 606 -26.12 20.55 -11.44
CA ARG A 606 -26.32 21.91 -10.81
C ARG A 606 -25.77 21.86 -9.34
N SER A 607 -25.63 22.87 -8.47
CA SER A 607 -25.88 24.35 -8.44
C SER A 607 -24.97 25.05 -7.39
N LEU A 608 -25.21 26.34 -7.04
CA LEU A 608 -24.51 27.14 -6.00
C LEU A 608 -25.46 28.12 -5.26
N SER A 609 -25.09 28.66 -4.08
CA SER A 609 -25.48 30.02 -3.59
C SER A 609 -24.59 30.51 -2.41
N SER A 610 -24.73 31.78 -1.96
CA SER A 610 -23.78 32.47 -1.05
C SER A 610 -24.45 33.50 -0.10
N SER A 611 -23.68 34.01 0.88
CA SER A 611 -24.06 34.89 2.02
C SER A 611 -24.65 36.28 1.67
N PRO A 612 -25.23 36.98 2.66
CA PRO A 612 -24.67 38.29 3.04
C PRO A 612 -24.65 38.62 4.56
N GLN A 613 -24.09 39.80 4.88
CA GLN A 613 -23.79 40.36 6.19
C GLN A 613 -24.82 41.43 6.64
N ALA A 614 -24.95 41.71 7.93
CA ALA A 614 -25.80 42.77 8.50
C ALA A 614 -25.03 43.73 9.44
N GLN A 615 -25.54 44.95 9.63
CA GLN A 615 -24.92 46.04 10.41
C GLN A 615 -25.44 46.15 11.86
N PRO A 616 -24.66 46.75 12.78
CA PRO A 616 -25.04 46.88 14.20
C PRO A 616 -26.01 48.04 14.46
N PRO A 617 -26.84 47.97 15.53
CA PRO A 617 -27.55 49.11 16.08
C PRO A 617 -26.60 50.05 16.84
N ARG A 618 -27.06 51.28 17.10
CA ARG A 618 -26.34 52.25 17.95
C ARG A 618 -26.41 51.83 19.42
N PRO A 619 -25.37 52.09 20.25
CA PRO A 619 -25.54 52.04 21.69
C PRO A 619 -26.55 53.11 22.13
N ALA A 620 -27.52 52.73 22.94
CA ALA A 620 -28.13 53.65 23.88
C ALA A 620 -27.16 53.87 25.04
N GLU A 621 -27.27 55.00 25.74
CA GLU A 621 -26.57 55.19 27.01
C GLU A 621 -27.20 54.26 28.05
N LEU A 622 -26.47 53.19 28.39
CA LEU A 622 -26.88 52.22 29.40
C LEU A 622 -26.72 52.83 30.79
N SER A 623 -27.69 52.59 31.67
CA SER A 623 -27.56 52.93 33.08
C SER A 623 -26.48 52.09 33.78
N ASP A 624 -25.93 52.57 34.89
CA ASP A 624 -24.89 51.85 35.66
C ASP A 624 -25.35 50.43 36.07
N GLU A 625 -26.66 50.23 36.28
CA GLU A 625 -27.26 48.92 36.58
C GLU A 625 -27.24 47.98 35.35
N GLU A 626 -27.56 48.47 34.15
CA GLU A 626 -27.46 47.70 32.90
C GLU A 626 -25.99 47.40 32.55
N VAL A 627 -25.07 48.32 32.87
CA VAL A 627 -23.62 48.10 32.76
C VAL A 627 -23.16 47.03 33.76
N ALA A 628 -23.65 47.04 34.99
CA ALA A 628 -23.39 46.00 35.98
C ALA A 628 -23.95 44.62 35.57
N GLU A 629 -25.18 44.56 35.06
CA GLU A 629 -25.75 43.34 34.48
C GLU A 629 -24.92 42.83 33.28
N LEU A 630 -24.40 43.72 32.43
CA LEU A 630 -23.54 43.31 31.32
C LEU A 630 -22.18 42.80 31.79
N PHE A 631 -21.57 43.40 32.82
CA PHE A 631 -20.35 42.87 33.42
C PHE A 631 -20.59 41.50 34.09
N GLN A 632 -21.72 41.31 34.77
CA GLN A 632 -22.11 40.03 35.36
C GLN A 632 -22.34 38.96 34.26
N ARG A 633 -23.14 39.27 33.22
CA ARG A 633 -23.35 38.38 32.07
C ARG A 633 -22.07 38.09 31.31
N LEU A 634 -21.14 39.05 31.22
CA LEU A 634 -19.82 38.85 30.58
C LEU A 634 -18.95 37.92 31.42
N ALA A 635 -18.95 38.06 32.75
CA ALA A 635 -18.23 37.16 33.65
C ALA A 635 -18.82 35.73 33.59
N GLU A 636 -20.14 35.59 33.62
CA GLU A 636 -20.86 34.31 33.44
C GLU A 636 -20.55 33.69 32.06
N THR A 637 -20.66 34.46 30.98
CA THR A 637 -20.34 33.99 29.61
C THR A 637 -18.88 33.58 29.49
N GLN A 638 -17.95 34.30 30.13
CA GLN A 638 -16.53 33.98 30.11
C GLN A 638 -16.22 32.73 30.96
N GLN A 639 -16.96 32.50 32.05
CA GLN A 639 -16.89 31.26 32.84
C GLN A 639 -17.48 30.07 32.08
N GLU A 640 -18.65 30.22 31.45
CA GLU A 640 -19.25 29.19 30.58
C GLU A 640 -18.33 28.85 29.42
N LYS A 641 -17.76 29.86 28.76
CA LYS A 641 -16.75 29.68 27.70
C LYS A 641 -15.54 28.90 28.20
N TRP A 642 -15.00 29.23 29.38
CA TRP A 642 -13.86 28.52 29.96
C TRP A 642 -14.21 27.05 30.29
N MET A 643 -15.38 26.79 30.86
CA MET A 643 -15.89 25.43 31.11
C MET A 643 -16.10 24.65 29.80
N LEU A 644 -16.53 25.32 28.72
CA LEU A 644 -16.68 24.73 27.40
C LEU A 644 -15.33 24.45 26.73
N GLU A 645 -14.34 25.35 26.87
CA GLU A 645 -12.96 25.15 26.41
C GLU A 645 -12.29 23.97 27.14
N GLU A 646 -12.47 23.85 28.46
CA GLU A 646 -12.00 22.69 29.24
C GLU A 646 -12.71 21.39 28.81
N LYS A 647 -14.02 21.43 28.57
CA LYS A 647 -14.79 20.29 28.09
C LYS A 647 -14.40 19.87 26.66
N VAL A 648 -14.14 20.82 25.76
CA VAL A 648 -13.62 20.56 24.42
C VAL A 648 -12.24 19.91 24.52
N LYS A 649 -11.33 20.47 25.33
CA LYS A 649 -9.99 19.92 25.56
C LYS A 649 -10.03 18.50 26.13
N HIS A 650 -10.96 18.18 27.03
CA HIS A 650 -11.20 16.81 27.51
C HIS A 650 -11.72 15.89 26.40
N LEU A 651 -12.62 16.36 25.53
CA LEU A 651 -13.10 15.59 24.38
C LEU A 651 -12.01 15.37 23.33
N GLU A 652 -11.14 16.36 23.07
CA GLU A 652 -9.98 16.24 22.19
C GLU A 652 -8.99 15.20 22.71
N VAL A 653 -8.60 15.27 23.99
CA VAL A 653 -7.71 14.27 24.62
C VAL A 653 -8.35 12.88 24.65
N SER A 654 -9.65 12.78 24.96
CA SER A 654 -10.38 11.50 24.93
C SER A 654 -10.53 10.95 23.50
N SER A 655 -10.68 11.81 22.49
CA SER A 655 -10.79 11.40 21.08
C SER A 655 -9.43 11.00 20.52
N ALA A 656 -8.34 11.68 20.90
CA ALA A 656 -6.98 11.29 20.57
C ALA A 656 -6.63 9.94 21.20
N SER A 657 -6.93 9.75 22.49
CA SER A 657 -6.74 8.47 23.18
C SER A 657 -7.57 7.35 22.54
N MET A 658 -8.82 7.62 22.15
CA MET A 658 -9.67 6.63 21.46
C MET A 658 -9.16 6.31 20.04
N ALA A 659 -8.64 7.31 19.30
CA ALA A 659 -8.04 7.12 18.00
C ALA A 659 -6.75 6.29 18.08
N GLU A 660 -5.88 6.56 19.06
CA GLU A 660 -4.73 5.70 19.36
C GLU A 660 -5.16 4.27 19.68
N ASP A 661 -6.18 4.09 20.51
CA ASP A 661 -6.67 2.77 20.91
C ASP A 661 -7.27 2.00 19.73
N LEU A 662 -7.97 2.70 18.82
CA LEU A 662 -8.46 2.14 17.55
C LEU A 662 -7.31 1.79 16.60
N CYS A 663 -6.26 2.61 16.50
CA CYS A 663 -5.07 2.30 15.71
C CYS A 663 -4.32 1.08 16.27
N ARG A 664 -4.13 0.99 17.59
CA ARG A 664 -3.53 -0.17 18.26
C ARG A 664 -4.36 -1.43 18.03
N LYS A 665 -5.68 -1.36 18.21
CA LYS A 665 -6.61 -2.48 17.95
C LYS A 665 -6.61 -2.88 16.48
N SER A 666 -6.53 -1.92 15.56
CA SER A 666 -6.42 -2.18 14.11
C SER A 666 -5.11 -2.87 13.76
N ALA A 667 -3.97 -2.43 14.32
CA ALA A 667 -2.68 -3.08 14.13
C ALA A 667 -2.62 -4.50 14.72
N ILE A 668 -3.28 -4.73 15.87
CA ILE A 668 -3.44 -6.08 16.44
C ILE A 668 -4.30 -6.96 15.51
N ILE A 669 -5.42 -6.44 15.00
CA ILE A 669 -6.28 -7.17 14.05
C ILE A 669 -5.54 -7.43 12.73
N GLU A 670 -4.77 -6.47 12.23
CA GLU A 670 -3.97 -6.61 11.01
C GLU A 670 -2.89 -7.69 11.18
N THR A 671 -2.14 -7.65 12.28
CA THR A 671 -1.17 -8.70 12.64
C THR A 671 -1.86 -10.07 12.70
N TYR A 672 -2.99 -10.17 13.42
CA TYR A 672 -3.73 -11.42 13.57
C TYR A 672 -4.35 -11.91 12.25
N VAL A 673 -4.71 -11.01 11.33
CA VAL A 673 -5.20 -11.32 9.97
C VAL A 673 -4.05 -11.73 9.05
N MET A 674 -2.83 -11.23 9.25
CA MET A 674 -1.65 -11.71 8.54
C MET A 674 -1.25 -13.11 9.04
N ASP A 675 -1.16 -13.33 10.35
CA ASP A 675 -0.91 -14.66 10.93
C ASP A 675 -2.02 -15.66 10.54
N SER A 676 -3.30 -15.27 10.61
CA SER A 676 -4.43 -16.14 10.19
C SER A 676 -4.43 -16.45 8.69
N ARG A 677 -3.77 -15.65 7.84
CA ARG A 677 -3.57 -15.98 6.42
C ARG A 677 -2.42 -16.97 6.19
N ILE A 678 -1.47 -17.02 7.12
CA ILE A 678 -0.38 -18.01 7.12
C ILE A 678 -0.92 -19.37 7.60
N ASP A 679 -1.68 -19.40 8.70
CA ASP A 679 -2.21 -20.64 9.30
C ASP A 679 -3.29 -21.37 8.48
N VAL A 680 -3.94 -20.71 7.50
CA VAL A 680 -4.90 -21.37 6.59
C VAL A 680 -4.19 -22.19 5.48
N SER A 681 -2.86 -22.10 5.37
CA SER A 681 -2.08 -22.74 4.28
C SER A 681 -1.28 -23.99 4.69
N VAL A 682 -1.32 -24.43 5.95
CA VAL A 682 -0.58 -25.62 6.43
C VAL A 682 -1.51 -26.55 7.24
N ALA A 683 -1.35 -27.87 7.04
CA ALA A 683 -2.26 -28.87 7.57
C ALA A 683 -2.07 -29.19 9.07
N ALA A 684 -3.10 -29.79 9.67
CA ALA A 684 -3.18 -30.11 11.10
C ALA A 684 -2.07 -31.05 11.61
N GLY A 685 -1.53 -30.76 12.80
CA GLY A 685 -0.53 -31.63 13.44
C GLY A 685 -0.16 -31.28 14.89
N HIS A 686 -0.88 -31.88 15.85
CA HIS A 686 -0.48 -32.14 17.24
C HIS A 686 -0.17 -30.98 18.23
N THR A 687 -0.68 -31.22 19.44
CA THR A 687 -0.21 -30.81 20.78
C THR A 687 1.29 -30.44 20.93
N ASP A 688 1.70 -29.58 21.89
CA ASP A 688 1.15 -29.53 23.27
C ASP A 688 1.32 -28.17 24.02
N ARG A 689 0.73 -28.13 25.22
CA ARG A 689 0.49 -27.00 26.12
C ARG A 689 1.72 -26.21 26.58
N SER A 690 1.83 -24.96 26.15
CA SER A 690 2.64 -23.90 26.79
C SER A 690 1.83 -22.59 26.96
N GLY A 691 0.54 -22.70 27.26
CA GLY A 691 -0.44 -21.62 27.15
C GLY A 691 -0.33 -20.46 28.17
N LEU A 692 -0.71 -19.27 27.70
CA LEU A 692 -1.13 -18.06 28.44
C LEU A 692 -0.10 -17.35 29.35
N GLY A 693 0.82 -18.07 30.00
CA GLY A 693 1.74 -17.51 31.01
C GLY A 693 2.88 -16.61 30.48
N SER A 694 3.14 -16.63 29.17
CA SER A 694 4.03 -15.70 28.47
C SER A 694 3.27 -14.52 27.86
N VAL A 695 2.13 -14.77 27.21
CA VAL A 695 1.31 -13.73 26.55
C VAL A 695 0.84 -12.67 27.53
N LEU A 696 0.44 -13.05 28.75
CA LEU A 696 0.09 -12.11 29.83
C LEU A 696 1.29 -11.31 30.38
N ARG A 697 2.54 -11.68 30.03
CA ARG A 697 3.77 -11.00 30.45
C ARG A 697 4.24 -9.98 29.42
N ASP A 698 4.13 -10.30 28.13
CA ASP A 698 4.52 -9.41 27.03
C ASP A 698 3.51 -8.31 26.73
N LEU A 699 2.26 -8.43 27.20
CA LEU A 699 1.22 -7.41 27.07
C LEU A 699 1.48 -6.14 27.94
N VAL A 700 2.50 -6.13 28.79
CA VAL A 700 2.80 -5.01 29.73
C VAL A 700 4.20 -4.44 29.49
N LYS A 701 4.38 -3.74 28.36
CA LYS A 701 5.62 -3.06 27.95
C LYS A 701 5.72 -1.62 28.49
N PRO A 702 6.92 -1.00 28.53
CA PRO A 702 7.35 -0.18 29.67
C PRO A 702 6.93 1.31 29.65
N GLY A 703 5.65 1.60 29.37
CA GLY A 703 5.04 2.90 29.70
C GLY A 703 4.43 2.93 31.11
N ASP A 704 3.94 1.79 31.59
CA ASP A 704 3.12 1.68 32.80
C ASP A 704 3.89 1.67 34.13
N GLU A 705 5.11 2.22 34.24
CA GLU A 705 5.81 2.25 35.54
C GLU A 705 4.99 2.99 36.61
N ASN A 706 4.35 4.12 36.28
CA ASN A 706 3.46 4.83 37.21
C ASN A 706 2.20 4.03 37.56
N LEU A 707 1.60 3.32 36.59
CA LEU A 707 0.40 2.49 36.81
C LEU A 707 0.73 1.22 37.60
N ARG A 708 1.91 0.65 37.40
CA ARG A 708 2.50 -0.48 38.13
C ARG A 708 2.88 -0.07 39.55
N GLU A 709 3.50 1.09 39.74
CA GLU A 709 3.82 1.63 41.06
C GLU A 709 2.55 2.02 41.84
N MET A 710 1.54 2.58 41.17
CA MET A 710 0.23 2.88 41.77
C MET A 710 -0.53 1.60 42.15
N ASN A 711 -0.59 0.60 41.27
CA ASN A 711 -1.16 -0.71 41.63
C ASN A 711 -0.37 -1.39 42.75
N LYS A 712 0.96 -1.28 42.77
CA LYS A 712 1.80 -1.79 43.86
C LYS A 712 1.57 -1.04 45.18
N LYS A 713 1.33 0.27 45.15
CA LYS A 713 0.94 1.06 46.33
C LYS A 713 -0.46 0.66 46.82
N LEU A 714 -1.42 0.47 45.92
CA LEU A 714 -2.76 -0.06 46.24
C LEU A 714 -2.71 -1.47 46.82
N GLN A 715 -1.93 -2.37 46.21
CA GLN A 715 -1.74 -3.74 46.68
C GLN A 715 -1.05 -3.76 48.05
N ASN A 716 0.05 -3.03 48.24
CA ASN A 716 0.71 -2.88 49.55
C ASN A 716 -0.27 -2.34 50.62
N MET A 717 -1.10 -1.36 50.27
CA MET A 717 -2.10 -0.79 51.18
C MET A 717 -3.21 -1.81 51.50
N LEU A 718 -3.63 -2.63 50.53
CA LEU A 718 -4.60 -3.69 50.72
C LEU A 718 -4.01 -4.83 51.57
N GLU A 719 -2.75 -5.20 51.35
CA GLU A 719 -2.01 -6.18 52.14
C GLU A 719 -1.77 -5.69 53.57
N GLU A 720 -1.47 -4.40 53.77
CA GLU A 720 -1.38 -3.80 55.11
C GLU A 720 -2.75 -3.77 55.81
N GLN A 721 -3.82 -3.42 55.10
CA GLN A 721 -5.19 -3.44 55.63
C GLN A 721 -5.68 -4.86 55.94
N LEU A 722 -5.39 -5.85 55.10
CA LEU A 722 -5.68 -7.26 55.36
C LEU A 722 -4.85 -7.78 56.54
N THR A 723 -3.58 -7.39 56.64
CA THR A 723 -2.73 -7.74 57.79
C THR A 723 -3.24 -7.10 59.08
N LYS A 724 -3.67 -5.82 59.05
CA LYS A 724 -4.32 -5.15 60.18
C LYS A 724 -5.65 -5.79 60.55
N ASN A 725 -6.49 -6.15 59.57
CA ASN A 725 -7.73 -6.88 59.82
C ASN A 725 -7.46 -8.28 60.40
N MET A 726 -6.43 -8.99 59.95
CA MET A 726 -6.04 -10.28 60.54
C MET A 726 -5.56 -10.14 61.98
N HIS A 727 -4.78 -9.09 62.30
CA HIS A 727 -4.40 -8.80 63.69
C HIS A 727 -5.62 -8.41 64.53
N LEU A 728 -6.45 -7.46 64.08
CA LEU A 728 -7.69 -7.07 64.77
C LEU A 728 -8.66 -8.23 64.97
N HIS A 729 -8.79 -9.14 63.99
CA HIS A 729 -9.63 -10.32 64.13
C HIS A 729 -9.04 -11.33 65.14
N LYS A 730 -7.71 -11.41 65.23
CA LYS A 730 -7.02 -12.23 66.23
C LYS A 730 -7.03 -11.61 67.63
N ASP A 731 -6.97 -10.29 67.73
CA ASP A 731 -7.17 -9.54 68.97
C ASP A 731 -8.62 -9.68 69.44
N MET A 732 -9.60 -9.60 68.53
CA MET A 732 -11.00 -9.93 68.81
C MET A 732 -11.19 -11.39 69.23
N GLU A 733 -10.47 -12.34 68.61
CA GLU A 733 -10.52 -13.76 68.98
C GLU A 733 -9.93 -13.99 70.38
N VAL A 734 -8.79 -13.37 70.70
CA VAL A 734 -8.18 -13.40 72.04
C VAL A 734 -9.08 -12.73 73.07
N LEU A 735 -9.67 -11.56 72.77
CA LEU A 735 -10.64 -10.91 73.65
C LEU A 735 -11.92 -11.75 73.83
N SER A 736 -12.36 -12.47 72.79
CA SER A 736 -13.50 -13.40 72.89
C SER A 736 -13.16 -14.63 73.74
N GLN A 737 -11.95 -15.17 73.59
CA GLN A 737 -11.45 -16.25 74.44
C GLN A 737 -11.30 -15.80 75.90
N GLU A 738 -10.85 -14.57 76.13
CA GLU A 738 -10.72 -13.98 77.48
C GLU A 738 -12.09 -13.67 78.10
N ILE A 739 -13.06 -13.19 77.31
CA ILE A 739 -14.47 -13.07 77.75
C ILE A 739 -15.04 -14.45 78.11
N VAL A 740 -14.73 -15.50 77.34
CA VAL A 740 -15.13 -16.89 77.68
C VAL A 740 -14.38 -17.41 78.91
N ARG A 741 -13.12 -17.02 79.12
CA ARG A 741 -12.31 -17.37 80.30
C ARG A 741 -12.91 -16.73 81.56
N LEU A 742 -13.15 -15.41 81.53
CA LEU A 742 -13.80 -14.65 82.59
C LEU A 742 -15.24 -15.13 82.83
N SER A 743 -15.99 -15.49 81.79
CA SER A 743 -17.34 -16.08 81.93
C SER A 743 -17.28 -17.43 82.63
N LYS A 744 -16.27 -18.26 82.35
CA LYS A 744 -16.04 -19.53 83.06
C LYS A 744 -15.55 -19.33 84.50
N GLU A 745 -14.81 -18.25 84.79
CA GLU A 745 -14.47 -17.88 86.17
C GLU A 745 -15.71 -17.40 86.94
N CYS A 746 -16.60 -16.62 86.32
CA CYS A 746 -17.88 -16.21 86.93
C CYS A 746 -18.86 -17.38 87.14
N VAL A 747 -18.93 -18.34 86.19
CA VAL A 747 -19.77 -19.55 86.30
C VAL A 747 -19.10 -20.62 87.19
N GLY A 748 -17.80 -20.49 87.47
CA GLY A 748 -17.05 -21.34 88.40
C GLY A 748 -17.40 -21.12 89.88
N SER A 749 -18.17 -20.08 90.21
CA SER A 749 -18.70 -19.82 91.56
C SER A 749 -20.24 -19.81 91.55
N SER A 750 -20.84 -20.98 91.62
CA SER A 750 -22.27 -21.17 91.88
C SER A 750 -22.47 -22.47 92.65
N ASP A 751 -23.04 -22.39 93.86
CA ASP A 751 -23.28 -23.55 94.72
C ASP A 751 -24.26 -24.54 94.06
N PRO A 752 -23.96 -25.85 94.05
CA PRO A 752 -24.79 -26.86 93.41
C PRO A 752 -25.89 -27.38 94.35
N ASP A 753 -26.82 -26.52 94.76
CA ASP A 753 -27.99 -26.94 95.54
C ASP A 753 -29.22 -26.04 95.32
N LEU A 754 -30.18 -26.50 94.50
CA LEU A 754 -31.63 -26.28 94.59
C LEU A 754 -32.38 -27.00 93.45
N GLU A 755 -33.61 -27.47 93.73
CA GLU A 755 -34.35 -28.43 92.89
C GLU A 755 -35.05 -27.84 91.64
N PRO A 756 -35.31 -28.64 90.59
CA PRO A 756 -36.08 -28.23 89.43
C PRO A 756 -37.60 -28.26 89.70
N GLY A 757 -38.27 -27.10 89.56
CA GLY A 757 -39.73 -26.99 89.53
C GLY A 757 -40.25 -26.74 88.11
N GLU A 758 -41.12 -27.61 87.60
CA GLU A 758 -41.73 -27.49 86.27
C GLU A 758 -42.88 -26.48 86.21
N ALA A 759 -43.00 -25.72 85.12
CA ALA A 759 -44.28 -25.16 84.65
C ALA A 759 -44.22 -24.66 83.18
N SER A 760 -44.98 -25.32 82.30
CA SER A 760 -45.31 -24.95 80.89
C SER A 760 -44.18 -25.03 79.84
#